data_AF-A0A964LHP6-F1
#
_entry.id   AF-A0A964LHP6-F1
#
_cell.length_a   1.000
_cell.length_b   1.000
_cell.length_c   1.000
_cell.angle_alpha   90.00
_cell.angle_beta   90.00
_cell.angle_gamma   90.00
#
_symmetry.space_group_name_H-M   'P 1'
#
loop_
_entity.id
_entity.type
_entity.pdbx_description
1 polymer ?
#
loop_
_entity_poly.entity_id
_entity_poly.type
_entity_poly.pdbx_seq_one_letter_code
_entity_poly.pdbx_strand_id
1 'polypeptide(L)'
;MAALTTTPRRSVAKGATSVHAPAKSSRVGAEARTRGGADQGTPKVIGVGRSAHRASAIPSGPPAPDRVAWENFQEETRVPPLRPSASTIVALAALSLARFPLPALAQARDSTPFEVVASRNVMVTSRDGVRLATDVYTPGRGGVVSGRFPTIVERTPYNMASGAESQVQYFVPLGYAVVRQDIRGRYGSEGKWRPLRDDGPDGADLLAWIAAQPWSNGKVGTVGTSYGGATQHAIAITNAPSLAAMVPVDAMSNTGYYGIRHHGAFELRWLNWIMTLGNATGTRAAATGLSASPNALLAATRAAATPAAIPALLELGTKIQESARALPLQAGTTALKFAPDYESWLVEAMRHGDNDAYWADMGASVVDHLRRYQDVPAYHVTGWYDSWGTQVANMNYLQLSKTKKSLQRLIIGPWTHGGQEVSYAGMAEFGDAAAIDMNGLRKRWFDRWLLGIENGVDREPPVRLFVMGGGDAHKTPDNRLFVGGAWRDEREWPLARTQYTPYYLQAGGSLAPRMPRAAAPTGYSFDPRNPVPTIGGNVSSEGVLMPRGAQDQRCSPAHWLCRDNLPLSARADVLVFQTPPLEQDLEVTGRLVVTLWAGSDARDTDFTVKLIDVYPPNPDYPAGVDLNVGDGIVRARYRQSLKSARLLAGAGPQEYTIEMYPTSLIFGRGHRIRLDISSSNFPRFDINPNTGEPLGQSRRWKVAENAVYHDPAHPSRIVLPIIPPANR
;
A
#
# COMPACT_ATOMS: atom_id res chain seq x y z
N MET A 1 -65.59 12.53 9.37
CA MET A 1 -66.08 11.17 9.08
C MET A 1 -64.86 10.29 8.83
N ALA A 2 -64.72 9.04 9.29
CA ALA A 2 -65.34 8.26 10.38
C ALA A 2 -64.53 6.94 10.49
N ALA A 3 -64.30 6.28 11.64
CA ALA A 3 -64.40 6.65 13.06
C ALA A 3 -63.64 5.59 13.93
N LEU A 4 -63.34 5.92 15.20
CA LEU A 4 -63.21 5.01 16.38
C LEU A 4 -62.15 3.85 16.31
N THR A 5 -61.03 3.90 17.06
CA THR A 5 -60.79 3.37 18.45
C THR A 5 -60.84 1.83 18.60
N THR A 6 -60.11 1.11 19.48
CA THR A 6 -59.67 1.39 20.88
C THR A 6 -58.36 0.66 21.29
N THR A 7 -57.72 1.16 22.36
CA THR A 7 -56.74 0.48 23.26
C THR A 7 -57.45 0.08 24.59
N PRO A 8 -56.81 -0.34 25.72
CA PRO A 8 -55.53 -1.04 25.99
C PRO A 8 -55.69 -2.22 27.00
N ARG A 9 -54.58 -2.83 27.47
CA ARG A 9 -54.27 -3.28 28.86
C ARG A 9 -52.81 -3.81 28.89
N ARG A 10 -51.88 -3.56 29.83
CA ARG A 10 -51.85 -3.51 31.32
C ARG A 10 -52.14 -4.89 31.98
N SER A 11 -51.39 -5.38 32.98
CA SER A 11 -50.18 -4.89 33.68
C SER A 11 -49.73 -5.88 34.80
N VAL A 12 -48.59 -5.59 35.47
CA VAL A 12 -48.16 -6.10 36.81
C VAL A 12 -47.58 -7.53 36.87
N ALA A 13 -46.65 -7.93 37.77
CA ALA A 13 -45.42 -7.30 38.34
C ALA A 13 -44.70 -8.30 39.30
N LYS A 14 -43.49 -7.94 39.74
CA LYS A 14 -42.79 -8.33 41.01
C LYS A 14 -42.41 -9.81 41.24
N GLY A 15 -41.17 -9.98 41.71
CA GLY A 15 -40.63 -11.20 42.34
C GLY A 15 -39.13 -11.00 42.59
N ALA A 16 -38.68 -11.00 43.85
CA ALA A 16 -37.30 -10.65 44.22
C ALA A 16 -36.79 -11.49 45.42
N THR A 17 -35.49 -11.34 45.75
CA THR A 17 -34.78 -11.91 46.93
C THR A 17 -34.58 -13.44 46.95
N SER A 18 -33.48 -14.00 47.48
CA SER A 18 -32.18 -13.40 47.89
C SER A 18 -31.07 -14.46 48.10
N VAL A 19 -29.81 -14.05 47.82
CA VAL A 19 -28.55 -14.28 48.58
C VAL A 19 -28.46 -15.51 49.51
N HIS A 20 -27.42 -16.34 49.33
CA HIS A 20 -26.52 -16.82 50.42
C HIS A 20 -25.18 -17.41 49.91
N ALA A 21 -24.17 -17.37 50.79
CA ALA A 21 -22.80 -17.94 50.71
C ALA A 21 -22.30 -18.14 52.19
N PRO A 22 -21.04 -18.50 52.56
CA PRO A 22 -19.81 -18.77 51.80
C PRO A 22 -18.94 -19.97 52.35
N ALA A 23 -17.60 -19.92 52.17
CA ALA A 23 -16.52 -20.58 52.97
C ALA A 23 -16.15 -22.08 52.69
N LYS A 24 -14.94 -22.63 52.98
CA LYS A 24 -13.53 -22.13 53.20
C LYS A 24 -12.51 -23.31 53.23
N SER A 25 -11.21 -23.05 52.93
CA SER A 25 -9.99 -23.88 53.27
C SER A 25 -9.83 -25.25 52.56
N SER A 26 -8.70 -26.01 52.54
CA SER A 26 -7.20 -25.81 52.56
C SER A 26 -6.49 -27.20 52.31
N ARG A 27 -5.17 -27.54 52.37
CA ARG A 27 -3.84 -26.93 52.76
C ARG A 27 -2.64 -27.86 52.33
N VAL A 28 -1.42 -27.30 52.15
CA VAL A 28 -0.04 -27.92 52.35
C VAL A 28 0.60 -28.98 51.39
N GLY A 29 1.92 -28.81 51.13
CA GLY A 29 2.91 -29.72 50.45
C GLY A 29 3.86 -28.96 49.49
N ALA A 30 5.21 -29.03 49.40
CA ALA A 30 6.35 -29.79 50.01
C ALA A 30 6.57 -31.26 49.56
N GLU A 31 7.78 -31.83 49.36
CA GLU A 31 9.22 -31.41 49.14
C GLU A 31 10.04 -32.67 48.71
N ALA A 32 11.30 -32.72 48.20
CA ALA A 32 12.18 -31.83 47.40
C ALA A 32 13.57 -32.49 47.10
N ARG A 33 14.43 -31.84 46.27
CA ARG A 33 15.90 -32.11 46.00
C ARG A 33 16.19 -33.40 45.16
N THR A 34 17.39 -33.73 44.62
CA THR A 34 18.79 -33.22 44.79
C THR A 34 19.72 -33.55 43.57
N ARG A 35 20.61 -32.59 43.21
CA ARG A 35 22.09 -32.65 42.90
C ARG A 35 22.83 -33.74 42.07
N GLY A 36 23.90 -33.27 41.39
CA GLY A 36 25.05 -33.99 40.77
C GLY A 36 25.31 -33.48 39.33
N GLY A 37 26.50 -33.14 38.80
CA GLY A 37 27.91 -33.21 39.25
C GLY A 37 28.72 -34.24 38.43
N ALA A 38 29.96 -34.04 37.94
CA ALA A 38 30.88 -32.89 37.80
C ALA A 38 32.02 -33.29 36.80
N ASP A 39 33.06 -32.46 36.61
CA ASP A 39 34.34 -32.77 35.91
C ASP A 39 34.29 -33.17 34.41
N GLN A 40 35.41 -33.35 33.70
CA GLN A 40 36.62 -32.52 33.41
C GLN A 40 37.44 -33.31 32.35
N GLY A 41 38.16 -32.67 31.42
CA GLY A 41 39.14 -33.41 30.59
C GLY A 41 39.47 -32.86 29.18
N THR A 42 40.70 -32.37 29.03
CA THR A 42 41.50 -32.29 27.78
C THR A 42 42.93 -32.74 28.16
N PRO A 43 43.98 -32.89 27.28
CA PRO A 43 44.12 -32.41 25.89
C PRO A 43 44.98 -33.31 24.92
N LYS A 44 45.40 -32.71 23.77
CA LYS A 44 46.55 -33.02 22.86
C LYS A 44 46.35 -34.13 21.78
N VAL A 45 46.53 -33.82 20.47
CA VAL A 45 47.77 -33.86 19.60
C VAL A 45 48.28 -35.31 19.43
N ILE A 46 48.35 -35.95 18.24
CA ILE A 46 49.10 -35.73 16.96
C ILE A 46 48.21 -36.20 15.75
N GLY A 47 48.36 -35.87 14.46
CA GLY A 47 49.24 -34.91 13.73
C GLY A 47 49.84 -35.44 12.39
N VAL A 48 49.78 -34.65 11.30
CA VAL A 48 50.46 -34.76 9.97
C VAL A 48 50.05 -35.91 9.00
N GLY A 49 49.75 -35.55 7.74
CA GLY A 49 49.68 -36.48 6.59
C GLY A 49 49.33 -35.80 5.26
N ARG A 50 50.29 -35.71 4.32
CA ARG A 50 50.08 -35.19 2.94
C ARG A 50 50.04 -36.36 1.94
N SER A 51 49.08 -36.35 1.02
CA SER A 51 49.25 -36.88 -0.35
C SER A 51 48.23 -36.24 -1.29
N ALA A 52 48.49 -36.24 -2.60
CA ALA A 52 47.61 -35.66 -3.60
C ALA A 52 47.69 -36.42 -4.92
N HIS A 53 46.55 -36.74 -5.54
CA HIS A 53 46.22 -36.37 -6.93
C HIS A 53 44.96 -37.08 -7.46
N ARG A 54 44.08 -36.29 -8.11
CA ARG A 54 43.18 -36.65 -9.23
C ARG A 54 42.11 -37.75 -8.99
N ALA A 55 41.08 -37.88 -9.82
CA ALA A 55 40.22 -36.88 -10.50
C ALA A 55 39.04 -37.61 -11.18
N SER A 56 37.80 -37.26 -10.85
CA SER A 56 36.61 -37.67 -11.60
C SER A 56 35.44 -36.73 -11.29
N ALA A 57 34.77 -36.20 -12.31
CA ALA A 57 33.72 -35.19 -12.14
C ALA A 57 32.30 -35.76 -12.29
N ILE A 58 31.37 -35.24 -11.49
CA ILE A 58 29.91 -35.37 -11.60
C ILE A 58 29.34 -33.95 -11.41
N PRO A 59 28.28 -33.53 -12.13
CA PRO A 59 28.18 -32.13 -12.58
C PRO A 59 27.58 -31.13 -11.57
N SER A 60 27.69 -29.85 -11.96
CA SER A 60 27.21 -28.65 -11.24
C SER A 60 25.75 -28.72 -10.80
N GLY A 61 25.50 -28.40 -9.53
CA GLY A 61 24.17 -28.00 -9.05
C GLY A 61 23.76 -26.60 -9.57
N PRO A 62 22.50 -26.18 -9.33
CA PRO A 62 21.99 -24.89 -9.79
C PRO A 62 22.70 -23.70 -9.12
N PRO A 63 22.78 -22.53 -9.80
CA PRO A 63 23.36 -21.33 -9.22
C PRO A 63 22.53 -20.82 -8.03
N ALA A 64 23.22 -20.24 -7.03
CA ALA A 64 22.57 -19.70 -5.84
C ALA A 64 21.73 -18.44 -6.17
N PRO A 65 20.56 -18.26 -5.54
CA PRO A 65 19.70 -17.09 -5.77
C PRO A 65 20.28 -15.81 -5.15
N ASP A 66 20.04 -14.67 -5.81
CA ASP A 66 20.73 -13.43 -5.53
C ASP A 66 20.55 -12.84 -4.11
N ARG A 67 21.72 -12.59 -3.51
CA ARG A 67 22.07 -11.50 -2.58
C ARG A 67 21.20 -10.25 -2.50
N VAL A 68 21.17 -9.58 -3.65
CA VAL A 68 21.62 -8.18 -3.73
C VAL A 68 20.47 -7.17 -3.52
N ALA A 69 19.23 -7.63 -3.64
CA ALA A 69 18.06 -6.74 -3.69
C ALA A 69 17.74 -5.99 -2.39
N TRP A 70 18.20 -6.46 -1.21
CA TRP A 70 17.86 -5.86 0.08
C TRP A 70 18.98 -5.00 0.69
N GLU A 71 20.25 -5.41 0.55
CA GLU A 71 21.39 -4.64 1.07
C GLU A 71 21.48 -3.28 0.36
N ASN A 72 21.31 -3.27 -0.98
CA ASN A 72 21.22 -2.05 -1.79
C ASN A 72 20.07 -1.10 -1.41
N PHE A 73 19.03 -1.57 -0.71
CA PHE A 73 17.88 -0.75 -0.28
C PHE A 73 18.15 -0.01 1.05
N GLN A 74 19.15 -0.46 1.80
CA GLN A 74 19.60 0.07 3.09
C GLN A 74 20.84 0.96 2.96
N GLU A 75 21.75 0.68 2.02
CA GLU A 75 23.04 1.40 1.91
C GLU A 75 22.94 2.88 1.54
N GLU A 76 21.86 3.32 0.87
CA GLU A 76 21.60 4.75 0.55
C GLU A 76 21.44 5.66 1.82
N THR A 77 21.56 5.10 3.03
CA THR A 77 21.55 5.86 4.31
C THR A 77 22.94 6.28 4.83
N ARG A 78 24.04 5.88 4.18
CA ARG A 78 25.41 6.20 4.64
C ARG A 78 25.96 7.46 3.97
N VAL A 79 26.18 8.51 4.76
CA VAL A 79 26.70 9.83 4.31
C VAL A 79 28.15 9.73 3.80
N PRO A 80 28.43 10.07 2.53
CA PRO A 80 29.80 10.22 2.01
C PRO A 80 30.38 11.62 2.31
N PRO A 81 31.71 11.77 2.49
CA PRO A 81 32.32 13.08 2.70
C PRO A 81 32.38 13.92 1.41
N LEU A 82 32.03 15.20 1.53
CA LEU A 82 32.04 16.17 0.43
C LEU A 82 33.44 16.43 -0.14
N ARG A 83 33.53 16.61 -1.47
CA ARG A 83 34.62 17.31 -2.15
C ARG A 83 34.04 18.21 -3.27
N PRO A 84 34.48 19.47 -3.39
CA PRO A 84 34.09 20.33 -4.50
C PRO A 84 34.96 20.09 -5.75
N SER A 85 34.37 20.24 -6.93
CA SER A 85 35.08 20.45 -8.19
C SER A 85 34.36 21.54 -8.98
N ALA A 86 35.06 22.61 -9.34
CA ALA A 86 34.49 23.78 -9.98
C ALA A 86 34.74 23.81 -11.50
N SER A 87 34.19 24.87 -12.12
CA SER A 87 34.65 25.50 -13.37
C SER A 87 34.00 25.11 -14.71
N THR A 88 32.95 25.88 -15.01
CA THR A 88 32.92 26.81 -16.16
C THR A 88 32.47 26.30 -17.54
N ILE A 89 31.60 27.12 -18.15
CA ILE A 89 31.02 26.99 -19.48
C ILE A 89 31.92 27.65 -20.53
N VAL A 90 32.02 27.06 -21.73
CA VAL A 90 32.18 27.81 -22.98
C VAL A 90 31.17 27.28 -23.99
N ALA A 91 30.48 28.18 -24.69
CA ALA A 91 29.57 27.85 -25.78
C ALA A 91 30.02 28.56 -27.06
N LEU A 92 29.85 27.89 -28.21
CA LEU A 92 29.96 28.51 -29.53
C LEU A 92 29.11 27.72 -30.52
N ALA A 93 28.45 28.43 -31.44
CA ALA A 93 27.50 27.86 -32.39
C ALA A 93 27.97 28.03 -33.84
N ALA A 94 27.54 27.13 -34.72
CA ALA A 94 27.63 27.28 -36.16
C ALA A 94 26.35 26.77 -36.82
N LEU A 95 25.75 27.57 -37.72
CA LEU A 95 24.59 27.16 -38.50
C LEU A 95 25.04 26.44 -39.78
N SER A 96 24.29 25.41 -40.19
CA SER A 96 24.25 24.99 -41.59
C SER A 96 22.80 24.63 -41.98
N LEU A 97 22.21 25.41 -42.89
CA LEU A 97 20.84 25.24 -43.34
C LEU A 97 20.79 24.30 -44.55
N ALA A 98 20.23 23.11 -44.38
CA ALA A 98 19.85 22.22 -45.48
C ALA A 98 18.32 22.06 -45.50
N ARG A 99 17.64 22.72 -46.45
CA ARG A 99 16.19 22.60 -46.65
C ARG A 99 15.87 21.33 -47.45
N PHE A 100 15.27 20.35 -46.80
CA PHE A 100 14.51 19.29 -47.48
C PHE A 100 13.00 19.62 -47.41
N PRO A 101 12.23 19.38 -48.50
CA PRO A 101 10.80 19.64 -48.50
C PRO A 101 10.06 18.58 -47.69
N LEU A 102 9.41 18.99 -46.59
CA LEU A 102 8.45 18.15 -45.88
C LEU A 102 7.17 18.02 -46.72
N PRO A 103 6.70 16.80 -47.04
CA PRO A 103 5.36 16.62 -47.59
C PRO A 103 4.33 16.95 -46.50
N ALA A 104 3.62 18.07 -46.67
CA ALA A 104 2.64 18.55 -45.71
C ALA A 104 1.36 17.69 -45.73
N LEU A 105 1.36 16.60 -44.95
CA LEU A 105 0.15 15.82 -44.61
C LEU A 105 -0.27 16.06 -43.15
N ALA A 106 -0.32 17.34 -42.76
CA ALA A 106 -1.22 17.79 -41.70
C ALA A 106 -2.67 17.74 -42.22
N GLN A 107 -3.16 16.53 -42.49
CA GLN A 107 -4.52 16.30 -42.95
C GLN A 107 -5.46 16.80 -41.85
N ALA A 108 -6.26 17.83 -42.16
CA ALA A 108 -7.11 18.48 -41.20
C ALA A 108 -8.03 17.43 -40.55
N ARG A 109 -7.91 17.24 -39.23
CA ARG A 109 -8.82 16.37 -38.49
C ARG A 109 -10.21 17.00 -38.58
N ASP A 110 -11.06 16.35 -39.36
CA ASP A 110 -12.50 16.59 -39.45
C ASP A 110 -13.05 16.85 -38.03
N SER A 111 -13.53 18.08 -37.81
CA SER A 111 -13.75 18.65 -36.49
C SER A 111 -14.95 18.05 -35.76
N THR A 112 -15.75 17.23 -36.44
CA THR A 112 -16.85 16.48 -35.83
C THR A 112 -16.30 15.37 -34.93
N PRO A 113 -16.62 15.32 -33.62
CA PRO A 113 -16.22 14.20 -32.75
C PRO A 113 -16.71 12.85 -33.29
N PHE A 114 -16.04 11.76 -32.91
CA PHE A 114 -16.51 10.42 -33.27
C PHE A 114 -17.68 9.94 -32.39
N GLU A 115 -18.53 9.09 -32.97
CA GLU A 115 -19.54 8.32 -32.25
C GLU A 115 -18.90 7.10 -31.57
N VAL A 116 -19.55 6.59 -30.52
CA VAL A 116 -19.14 5.35 -29.83
C VAL A 116 -19.81 4.14 -30.48
N VAL A 117 -19.03 3.33 -31.21
CA VAL A 117 -19.48 2.00 -31.67
C VAL A 117 -19.00 0.95 -30.67
N ALA A 118 -19.93 0.25 -30.01
CA ALA A 118 -19.63 -0.69 -28.93
C ALA A 118 -19.90 -2.15 -29.34
N SER A 119 -18.89 -3.01 -29.17
CA SER A 119 -18.99 -4.47 -29.23
C SER A 119 -18.76 -5.04 -27.83
N ARG A 120 -19.82 -5.56 -27.20
CA ARG A 120 -19.78 -6.03 -25.80
C ARG A 120 -19.60 -7.53 -25.68
N ASN A 121 -18.98 -7.98 -24.58
CA ASN A 121 -18.74 -9.39 -24.26
C ASN A 121 -18.05 -10.18 -25.39
N VAL A 122 -17.08 -9.55 -26.08
CA VAL A 122 -16.21 -10.22 -27.05
C VAL A 122 -15.32 -11.20 -26.30
N MET A 123 -15.46 -12.50 -26.59
CA MET A 123 -14.73 -13.56 -25.91
C MET A 123 -13.35 -13.75 -26.54
N VAL A 124 -12.36 -12.99 -26.07
CA VAL A 124 -10.96 -13.07 -26.54
C VAL A 124 -10.34 -14.37 -26.02
N THR A 125 -9.90 -15.24 -26.94
CA THR A 125 -9.30 -16.54 -26.60
C THR A 125 -7.81 -16.35 -26.30
N SER A 126 -7.38 -16.74 -25.10
CA SER A 126 -5.97 -16.73 -24.68
C SER A 126 -5.22 -17.98 -25.13
N ARG A 127 -3.89 -18.00 -24.95
CA ARG A 127 -2.97 -19.06 -25.40
C ARG A 127 -3.29 -20.48 -24.91
N ASP A 128 -4.01 -20.63 -23.79
CA ASP A 128 -4.41 -21.93 -23.24
C ASP A 128 -5.88 -22.31 -23.56
N GLY A 129 -6.53 -21.53 -24.43
CA GLY A 129 -7.91 -21.75 -24.87
C GLY A 129 -8.97 -21.14 -23.97
N VAL A 130 -8.62 -20.63 -22.78
CA VAL A 130 -9.55 -19.96 -21.88
C VAL A 130 -9.95 -18.61 -22.48
N ARG A 131 -11.25 -18.29 -22.47
CA ARG A 131 -11.79 -17.09 -23.11
C ARG A 131 -12.11 -16.00 -22.09
N LEU A 132 -11.66 -14.79 -22.37
CA LEU A 132 -11.80 -13.63 -21.50
C LEU A 132 -12.81 -12.63 -22.09
N ALA A 133 -13.83 -12.29 -21.32
CA ALA A 133 -14.85 -11.33 -21.71
C ALA A 133 -14.24 -9.93 -21.82
N THR A 134 -14.45 -9.31 -22.97
CA THR A 134 -13.83 -8.05 -23.36
C THR A 134 -14.86 -7.13 -24.01
N ASP A 135 -15.03 -5.93 -23.48
CA ASP A 135 -15.85 -4.87 -24.07
C ASP A 135 -14.94 -3.95 -24.91
N VAL A 136 -15.31 -3.76 -26.18
CA VAL A 136 -14.55 -3.00 -27.17
C VAL A 136 -15.38 -1.82 -27.65
N TYR A 137 -14.82 -0.61 -27.53
CA TYR A 137 -15.45 0.64 -27.94
C TYR A 137 -14.56 1.34 -28.96
N THR A 138 -15.07 1.55 -30.17
CA THR A 138 -14.32 2.07 -31.32
C THR A 138 -14.92 3.37 -31.85
N PRO A 139 -14.09 4.33 -32.29
CA PRO A 139 -14.58 5.55 -32.95
C PRO A 139 -15.28 5.22 -34.27
N GLY A 140 -16.46 5.79 -34.50
CA GLY A 140 -17.22 5.65 -35.75
C GLY A 140 -17.93 6.92 -36.20
N ARG A 141 -18.58 6.84 -37.36
CA ARG A 141 -19.51 7.87 -37.89
C ARG A 141 -20.71 7.18 -38.53
N GLY A 142 -21.94 7.59 -38.20
CA GLY A 142 -23.15 6.89 -38.63
C GLY A 142 -23.17 5.40 -38.23
N GLY A 143 -22.58 5.07 -37.07
CA GLY A 143 -22.37 3.68 -36.62
C GLY A 143 -21.26 2.90 -37.37
N VAL A 144 -20.62 3.47 -38.40
CA VAL A 144 -19.58 2.79 -39.19
C VAL A 144 -18.18 3.11 -38.64
N VAL A 145 -17.43 2.07 -38.30
CA VAL A 145 -16.01 2.16 -37.91
C VAL A 145 -15.15 2.22 -39.18
N SER A 146 -14.44 3.33 -39.38
CA SER A 146 -13.51 3.49 -40.51
C SER A 146 -12.23 4.20 -40.07
N GLY A 147 -11.08 3.68 -40.50
CA GLY A 147 -9.76 4.13 -40.05
C GLY A 147 -9.06 3.12 -39.12
N ARG A 148 -7.90 3.53 -38.59
CA ARG A 148 -7.08 2.76 -37.63
C ARG A 148 -6.71 3.63 -36.45
N PHE A 149 -7.06 3.18 -35.25
CA PHE A 149 -7.01 3.99 -34.03
C PHE A 149 -5.99 3.46 -33.01
N PRO A 150 -5.37 4.34 -32.22
CA PRO A 150 -4.64 3.94 -31.00
C PRO A 150 -5.62 3.34 -30.00
N THR A 151 -5.18 2.36 -29.21
CA THR A 151 -6.04 1.69 -28.22
C THR A 151 -5.63 2.04 -26.79
N ILE A 152 -6.59 2.32 -25.92
CA ILE A 152 -6.43 2.41 -24.47
C ILE A 152 -7.03 1.15 -23.83
N VAL A 153 -6.26 0.45 -23.00
CA VAL A 153 -6.64 -0.83 -22.39
C VAL A 153 -6.71 -0.71 -20.86
N GLU A 154 -7.79 -1.22 -20.28
CA GLU A 154 -7.90 -1.54 -18.85
C GLU A 154 -8.22 -3.03 -18.66
N ARG A 155 -7.43 -3.73 -17.84
CA ARG A 155 -7.73 -5.10 -17.39
C ARG A 155 -8.10 -5.05 -15.91
N THR A 156 -9.27 -5.59 -15.55
CA THR A 156 -9.87 -5.33 -14.24
C THR A 156 -10.48 -6.57 -13.58
N PRO A 157 -10.32 -6.75 -12.25
CA PRO A 157 -11.08 -7.71 -11.47
C PRO A 157 -12.41 -7.14 -10.93
N TYR A 158 -12.88 -5.97 -11.41
CA TYR A 158 -13.97 -5.17 -10.80
C TYR A 158 -15.21 -4.98 -11.70
N ASN A 159 -15.48 -5.91 -12.62
CA ASN A 159 -16.50 -5.86 -13.68
C ASN A 159 -16.18 -4.77 -14.71
N MET A 160 -15.81 -5.18 -15.92
CA MET A 160 -15.44 -4.30 -17.04
C MET A 160 -16.56 -3.35 -17.53
N ALA A 161 -17.83 -3.55 -17.11
CA ALA A 161 -18.89 -2.58 -17.32
C ALA A 161 -18.85 -1.41 -16.31
N SER A 162 -18.34 -1.63 -15.09
CA SER A 162 -18.34 -0.67 -13.99
C SER A 162 -17.45 0.53 -14.29
N GLY A 163 -18.02 1.73 -14.36
CA GLY A 163 -17.25 2.96 -14.62
C GLY A 163 -16.65 3.06 -16.03
N ALA A 164 -17.09 2.23 -16.98
CA ALA A 164 -16.60 2.29 -18.36
C ALA A 164 -16.90 3.65 -19.03
N GLU A 165 -18.03 4.25 -18.69
CA GLU A 165 -18.57 5.44 -19.34
C GLU A 165 -17.64 6.66 -19.30
N SER A 166 -17.00 6.95 -18.16
CA SER A 166 -16.12 8.13 -18.02
C SER A 166 -14.82 8.02 -18.84
N GLN A 167 -14.38 6.81 -19.19
CA GLN A 167 -13.28 6.61 -20.14
C GLN A 167 -13.80 6.62 -21.58
N VAL A 168 -14.87 5.86 -21.86
CA VAL A 168 -15.42 5.68 -23.21
C VAL A 168 -15.90 7.01 -23.81
N GLN A 169 -16.72 7.76 -23.08
CA GLN A 169 -17.27 9.04 -23.56
C GLN A 169 -16.21 10.14 -23.68
N TYR A 170 -15.08 10.01 -22.99
CA TYR A 170 -13.96 10.94 -23.11
C TYR A 170 -13.03 10.58 -24.28
N PHE A 171 -12.55 9.33 -24.35
CA PHE A 171 -11.50 8.94 -25.28
C PHE A 171 -12.00 8.57 -26.68
N VAL A 172 -13.17 7.95 -26.81
CA VAL A 172 -13.68 7.47 -28.11
C VAL A 172 -14.02 8.64 -29.06
N PRO A 173 -14.73 9.70 -28.63
CA PRO A 173 -14.97 10.86 -29.49
C PRO A 173 -13.71 11.60 -29.93
N LEU A 174 -12.59 11.44 -29.22
CA LEU A 174 -11.27 12.01 -29.52
C LEU A 174 -10.42 11.12 -30.45
N GLY A 175 -10.95 9.98 -30.91
CA GLY A 175 -10.29 9.10 -31.88
C GLY A 175 -9.39 8.01 -31.26
N TYR A 176 -9.67 7.57 -30.04
CA TYR A 176 -9.06 6.39 -29.43
C TYR A 176 -10.05 5.22 -29.40
N ALA A 177 -9.59 4.00 -29.67
CA ALA A 177 -10.32 2.81 -29.25
C ALA A 177 -10.13 2.62 -27.73
N VAL A 178 -11.16 2.20 -27.02
CA VAL A 178 -11.11 1.83 -25.60
C VAL A 178 -11.50 0.37 -25.47
N VAL A 179 -10.69 -0.41 -24.76
CA VAL A 179 -10.92 -1.84 -24.53
C VAL A 179 -10.84 -2.12 -23.03
N ARG A 180 -11.89 -2.71 -22.47
CA ARG A 180 -11.93 -3.14 -21.06
C ARG A 180 -12.13 -4.65 -21.01
N GLN A 181 -11.36 -5.35 -20.17
CA GLN A 181 -11.41 -6.81 -20.04
C GLN A 181 -11.59 -7.22 -18.58
N ASP A 182 -12.53 -8.13 -18.33
CA ASP A 182 -12.58 -8.88 -17.08
C ASP A 182 -11.41 -9.88 -17.06
N ILE A 183 -10.56 -9.85 -16.02
CA ILE A 183 -9.44 -10.80 -15.94
C ILE A 183 -9.93 -12.24 -15.72
N ARG A 184 -9.03 -13.21 -15.94
CA ARG A 184 -9.30 -14.65 -15.77
C ARG A 184 -9.95 -14.98 -14.43
N GLY A 185 -11.02 -15.77 -14.48
CA GLY A 185 -11.82 -16.15 -13.31
C GLY A 185 -12.80 -15.09 -12.78
N ARG A 186 -12.90 -13.90 -13.39
CA ARG A 186 -13.74 -12.79 -12.91
C ARG A 186 -14.92 -12.52 -13.87
N TYR A 187 -16.09 -12.23 -13.30
CA TYR A 187 -17.34 -11.88 -13.99
C TYR A 187 -17.59 -12.68 -15.28
N GLY A 188 -17.52 -12.05 -16.47
CA GLY A 188 -17.79 -12.73 -17.74
C GLY A 188 -16.69 -13.70 -18.20
N SER A 189 -15.50 -13.63 -17.61
CA SER A 189 -14.34 -14.41 -18.04
C SER A 189 -14.31 -15.82 -17.45
N GLU A 190 -13.85 -16.76 -18.29
CA GLU A 190 -13.70 -18.17 -17.97
C GLU A 190 -12.49 -18.43 -17.06
N GLY A 191 -12.24 -19.71 -16.74
CA GLY A 191 -11.12 -20.15 -15.92
C GLY A 191 -11.28 -19.89 -14.42
N LYS A 192 -10.17 -20.03 -13.70
CA LYS A 192 -10.03 -19.80 -12.26
C LYS A 192 -9.28 -18.51 -12.00
N TRP A 193 -9.57 -17.86 -10.88
CA TRP A 193 -8.94 -16.60 -10.51
C TRP A 193 -7.70 -16.86 -9.65
N ARG A 194 -6.52 -16.45 -10.13
CA ARG A 194 -5.23 -16.57 -9.43
C ARG A 194 -4.56 -15.19 -9.41
N PRO A 195 -4.47 -14.50 -8.26
CA PRO A 195 -4.12 -13.08 -8.25
C PRO A 195 -2.79 -12.75 -8.95
N LEU A 196 -2.86 -11.95 -10.01
CA LEU A 196 -1.74 -11.43 -10.82
C LEU A 196 -0.82 -12.47 -11.49
N ARG A 197 -0.94 -13.77 -11.16
CA ARG A 197 -0.18 -14.89 -11.76
C ARG A 197 -0.43 -15.02 -13.27
N ASP A 198 -1.68 -14.83 -13.69
CA ASP A 198 -2.10 -15.00 -15.09
C ASP A 198 -2.12 -13.67 -15.89
N ASP A 199 -2.09 -12.52 -15.20
CA ASP A 199 -2.42 -11.21 -15.78
C ASP A 199 -1.39 -10.65 -16.77
N GLY A 200 -0.12 -11.07 -16.65
CA GLY A 200 0.91 -10.74 -17.64
C GLY A 200 0.68 -11.49 -18.96
N PRO A 201 0.69 -12.84 -18.95
CA PRO A 201 0.40 -13.65 -20.13
C PRO A 201 -0.94 -13.33 -20.81
N ASP A 202 -2.03 -13.24 -20.05
CA ASP A 202 -3.37 -12.95 -20.59
C ASP A 202 -3.44 -11.53 -21.19
N GLY A 203 -2.78 -10.56 -20.56
CA GLY A 203 -2.71 -9.20 -21.08
C GLY A 203 -1.86 -9.09 -22.34
N ALA A 204 -0.79 -9.89 -22.47
CA ALA A 204 -0.01 -9.98 -23.69
C ALA A 204 -0.82 -10.60 -24.86
N ASP A 205 -1.64 -11.62 -24.57
CA ASP A 205 -2.55 -12.22 -25.56
C ASP A 205 -3.62 -11.23 -26.02
N LEU A 206 -4.21 -10.46 -25.09
CA LEU A 206 -5.11 -9.35 -25.42
C LEU A 206 -4.41 -8.30 -26.30
N LEU A 207 -3.17 -7.91 -25.99
CA LEU A 207 -2.43 -6.89 -26.75
C LEU A 207 -2.07 -7.36 -28.17
N ALA A 208 -1.81 -8.66 -28.35
CA ALA A 208 -1.64 -9.27 -29.67
C ALA A 208 -2.97 -9.33 -30.44
N TRP A 209 -4.06 -9.73 -29.78
CA TRP A 209 -5.41 -9.75 -30.37
C TRP A 209 -5.85 -8.35 -30.83
N ILE A 210 -5.63 -7.32 -30.02
CA ILE A 210 -5.91 -5.90 -30.36
C ILE A 210 -5.12 -5.46 -31.58
N ALA A 211 -3.82 -5.77 -31.66
CA ALA A 211 -2.98 -5.35 -32.79
C ALA A 211 -3.38 -6.02 -34.11
N ALA A 212 -3.99 -7.21 -34.06
CA ALA A 212 -4.54 -7.90 -35.23
C ALA A 212 -5.87 -7.31 -35.76
N GLN A 213 -6.55 -6.44 -35.00
CA GLN A 213 -7.86 -5.92 -35.40
C GLN A 213 -7.78 -4.93 -36.57
N PRO A 214 -8.77 -4.93 -37.49
CA PRO A 214 -8.78 -4.02 -38.64
C PRO A 214 -8.88 -2.54 -38.25
N TRP A 215 -9.51 -2.25 -37.10
CA TRP A 215 -9.66 -0.90 -36.54
C TRP A 215 -8.46 -0.42 -35.73
N SER A 216 -7.44 -1.25 -35.48
CA SER A 216 -6.28 -0.90 -34.65
C SER A 216 -5.13 -0.32 -35.46
N ASN A 217 -4.38 0.63 -34.90
CA ASN A 217 -3.09 1.08 -35.46
C ASN A 217 -1.88 0.32 -34.89
N GLY A 218 -2.10 -0.71 -34.08
CA GLY A 218 -1.06 -1.54 -33.46
C GLY A 218 -0.42 -0.98 -32.20
N LYS A 219 -0.69 0.28 -31.81
CA LYS A 219 -0.19 0.87 -30.56
C LYS A 219 -1.24 0.84 -29.46
N VAL A 220 -0.83 0.32 -28.30
CA VAL A 220 -1.67 0.21 -27.10
C VAL A 220 -1.06 1.00 -25.94
N GLY A 221 -1.89 1.82 -25.29
CA GLY A 221 -1.62 2.41 -23.99
C GLY A 221 -2.42 1.68 -22.91
N THR A 222 -1.87 1.50 -21.71
CA THR A 222 -2.60 0.88 -20.59
C THR A 222 -2.96 1.88 -19.50
N VAL A 223 -4.12 1.68 -18.88
CA VAL A 223 -4.62 2.42 -17.72
C VAL A 223 -5.18 1.46 -16.67
N GLY A 224 -5.36 1.96 -15.45
CA GLY A 224 -5.99 1.23 -14.35
C GLY A 224 -5.41 1.64 -13.00
N THR A 225 -6.26 1.60 -11.98
CA THR A 225 -5.90 1.86 -10.58
C THR A 225 -5.74 0.56 -9.80
N SER A 226 -4.90 0.54 -8.75
CA SER A 226 -4.80 -0.60 -7.84
C SER A 226 -4.31 -1.88 -8.53
N TYR A 227 -5.07 -2.98 -8.42
CA TYR A 227 -4.90 -4.19 -9.21
C TYR A 227 -4.85 -3.90 -10.72
N GLY A 228 -5.69 -2.99 -11.23
CA GLY A 228 -5.66 -2.59 -12.64
C GLY A 228 -4.31 -1.97 -13.03
N GLY A 229 -3.71 -1.17 -12.15
CA GLY A 229 -2.33 -0.67 -12.29
C GLY A 229 -1.30 -1.80 -12.30
N ALA A 230 -1.48 -2.79 -11.42
CA ALA A 230 -0.61 -3.97 -11.34
C ALA A 230 -0.63 -4.84 -12.61
N THR A 231 -1.79 -4.97 -13.29
CA THR A 231 -1.85 -5.68 -14.57
C THR A 231 -0.94 -5.04 -15.63
N GLN A 232 -0.75 -3.71 -15.60
CA GLN A 232 0.12 -3.01 -16.55
C GLN A 232 1.60 -3.39 -16.33
N HIS A 233 2.03 -3.47 -15.05
CA HIS A 233 3.37 -3.96 -14.73
C HIS A 233 3.53 -5.44 -15.14
N ALA A 234 2.54 -6.28 -14.89
CA ALA A 234 2.55 -7.68 -15.32
C ALA A 234 2.67 -7.84 -16.85
N ILE A 235 1.96 -7.03 -17.64
CA ILE A 235 2.09 -7.01 -19.11
C ILE A 235 3.51 -6.59 -19.52
N ALA A 236 4.03 -5.50 -18.97
CA ALA A 236 5.38 -5.02 -19.29
C ALA A 236 6.48 -6.04 -18.94
N ILE A 237 6.27 -6.88 -17.92
CA ILE A 237 7.19 -7.99 -17.54
C ILE A 237 7.25 -9.08 -18.62
N THR A 238 6.22 -9.22 -19.47
CA THR A 238 6.21 -10.16 -20.61
C THR A 238 6.86 -9.62 -21.88
N ASN A 239 7.20 -8.32 -21.95
CA ASN A 239 7.70 -7.64 -23.14
C ASN A 239 6.72 -7.75 -24.34
N ALA A 240 5.47 -7.30 -24.13
CA ALA A 240 4.38 -7.34 -25.12
C ALA A 240 4.59 -6.30 -26.25
N PRO A 241 4.79 -6.71 -27.52
CA PRO A 241 5.24 -5.80 -28.59
C PRO A 241 4.34 -4.58 -28.87
N SER A 242 3.03 -4.70 -28.66
CA SER A 242 2.05 -3.62 -28.92
C SER A 242 2.00 -2.55 -27.81
N LEU A 243 2.63 -2.78 -26.66
CA LEU A 243 2.60 -1.86 -25.51
C LEU A 243 3.49 -0.64 -25.79
N ALA A 244 2.87 0.53 -25.91
CA ALA A 244 3.50 1.78 -26.32
C ALA A 244 3.59 2.84 -25.20
N ALA A 245 2.73 2.78 -24.18
CA ALA A 245 2.78 3.64 -22.98
C ALA A 245 1.95 3.07 -21.83
N MET A 246 2.26 3.47 -20.60
CA MET A 246 1.52 3.06 -19.39
C MET A 246 1.14 4.26 -18.52
N VAL A 247 0.04 4.14 -17.78
CA VAL A 247 -0.35 5.04 -16.67
C VAL A 247 -0.80 4.20 -15.46
N PRO A 248 0.15 3.61 -14.70
CA PRO A 248 -0.16 2.88 -13.46
C PRO A 248 -0.52 3.84 -12.32
N VAL A 249 -1.74 3.69 -11.77
CA VAL A 249 -2.25 4.50 -10.65
C VAL A 249 -2.36 3.64 -9.39
N ASP A 250 -1.81 4.10 -8.27
CA ASP A 250 -1.79 3.40 -6.97
C ASP A 250 -1.46 1.90 -7.10
N ALA A 251 -0.43 1.59 -7.90
CA ALA A 251 -0.26 0.28 -8.51
C ALA A 251 0.49 -0.73 -7.62
N MET A 252 -0.04 -1.95 -7.53
CA MET A 252 0.64 -3.08 -6.89
C MET A 252 1.80 -3.56 -7.77
N SER A 253 2.93 -3.87 -7.14
CA SER A 253 4.19 -4.20 -7.83
C SER A 253 5.23 -4.90 -6.95
N ASN A 254 4.92 -5.08 -5.66
CA ASN A 254 5.38 -6.18 -4.83
C ASN A 254 4.25 -6.49 -3.81
N THR A 255 4.35 -7.60 -3.09
CA THR A 255 3.29 -8.08 -2.20
C THR A 255 3.80 -8.73 -0.91
N GLY A 256 4.96 -9.39 -0.94
CA GLY A 256 5.59 -10.02 0.22
C GLY A 256 6.56 -9.11 1.00
N TYR A 257 7.10 -8.05 0.37
CA TYR A 257 7.86 -7.00 1.06
C TYR A 257 6.94 -5.91 1.65
N TYR A 258 6.11 -5.34 0.77
CA TYR A 258 5.10 -4.30 1.05
C TYR A 258 3.78 -4.71 0.39
N GLY A 259 2.66 -4.15 0.86
CA GLY A 259 1.35 -4.31 0.23
C GLY A 259 0.46 -5.35 0.91
N ILE A 260 0.69 -6.65 0.71
CA ILE A 260 -0.11 -7.70 1.37
C ILE A 260 0.56 -8.06 2.70
N ARG A 261 1.87 -8.25 2.65
CA ARG A 261 2.77 -8.18 3.81
C ARG A 261 3.32 -6.76 3.93
N HIS A 262 3.58 -6.33 5.17
CA HIS A 262 4.27 -5.08 5.49
C HIS A 262 5.30 -5.43 6.56
N HIS A 263 6.58 -5.55 6.16
CA HIS A 263 7.65 -6.06 7.03
C HIS A 263 7.25 -7.35 7.82
N GLY A 264 6.54 -8.27 7.15
CA GLY A 264 6.08 -9.56 7.67
C GLY A 264 4.72 -9.58 8.39
N ALA A 265 4.18 -8.44 8.83
CA ALA A 265 2.78 -8.35 9.27
C ALA A 265 1.83 -8.42 8.06
N PHE A 266 0.59 -8.89 8.22
CA PHE A 266 -0.41 -9.01 7.15
C PHE A 266 -1.38 -7.83 7.18
N GLU A 267 -1.58 -7.13 6.06
CA GLU A 267 -2.51 -6.00 6.00
C GLU A 267 -3.97 -6.47 5.83
N LEU A 268 -4.81 -6.33 6.87
CA LEU A 268 -6.19 -6.86 6.86
C LEU A 268 -7.15 -6.09 5.94
N ARG A 269 -6.69 -5.07 5.21
CA ARG A 269 -7.42 -4.62 4.01
C ARG A 269 -7.62 -5.75 3.00
N TRP A 270 -6.75 -6.76 2.97
CA TRP A 270 -6.92 -7.96 2.16
C TRP A 270 -7.96 -8.93 2.72
N LEU A 271 -8.16 -8.97 4.04
CA LEU A 271 -9.33 -9.61 4.64
C LEU A 271 -10.62 -8.89 4.19
N ASN A 272 -10.67 -7.55 4.28
CA ASN A 272 -11.82 -6.76 3.83
C ASN A 272 -12.10 -6.94 2.32
N TRP A 273 -11.06 -6.93 1.49
CA TRP A 273 -11.17 -7.08 0.04
C TRP A 273 -11.62 -8.49 -0.39
N ILE A 274 -11.11 -9.55 0.24
CA ILE A 274 -11.56 -10.92 -0.05
C ILE A 274 -12.98 -11.19 0.46
N MET A 275 -13.33 -10.70 1.65
CA MET A 275 -14.68 -10.85 2.23
C MET A 275 -15.76 -10.06 1.45
N THR A 276 -15.36 -9.08 0.63
CA THR A 276 -16.22 -8.38 -0.34
C THR A 276 -16.12 -8.99 -1.76
N LEU A 277 -15.47 -10.15 -1.93
CA LEU A 277 -15.18 -10.83 -3.20
C LEU A 277 -14.43 -9.93 -4.22
N GLY A 278 -13.69 -8.95 -3.73
CA GLY A 278 -13.02 -7.89 -4.49
C GLY A 278 -13.94 -6.73 -4.88
N ASN A 279 -15.25 -6.84 -4.67
CA ASN A 279 -16.24 -5.79 -4.94
C ASN A 279 -16.39 -4.85 -3.73
N ALA A 280 -15.29 -4.20 -3.35
CA ALA A 280 -15.29 -3.19 -2.27
C ALA A 280 -15.99 -1.87 -2.68
N THR A 281 -16.39 -1.71 -3.94
CA THR A 281 -16.90 -0.46 -4.48
C THR A 281 -18.32 -0.14 -4.01
N GLY A 282 -18.44 0.90 -3.21
CA GLY A 282 -19.67 1.65 -3.02
C GLY A 282 -19.33 3.13 -2.86
N THR A 283 -19.70 3.97 -3.83
CA THR A 283 -19.52 5.44 -3.74
C THR A 283 -20.27 6.08 -2.58
N ARG A 284 -21.16 5.32 -1.92
CA ARG A 284 -21.41 5.41 -0.49
C ARG A 284 -21.03 4.08 0.14
N ALA A 285 -20.05 4.09 1.04
CA ALA A 285 -19.83 2.97 1.94
C ALA A 285 -21.04 2.87 2.88
N ALA A 286 -21.93 1.91 2.63
CA ALA A 286 -22.86 1.47 3.65
C ALA A 286 -22.03 0.96 4.85
N ALA A 287 -22.54 1.14 6.08
CA ALA A 287 -21.88 0.68 7.32
C ALA A 287 -21.74 -0.86 7.43
N THR A 288 -22.06 -1.59 6.35
CA THR A 288 -22.15 -3.04 6.23
C THR A 288 -21.24 -3.64 5.14
N GLY A 289 -20.33 -2.87 4.54
CA GLY A 289 -19.17 -3.40 3.78
C GLY A 289 -19.46 -3.91 2.36
N LEU A 290 -20.61 -4.55 2.14
CA LEU A 290 -21.23 -4.71 0.84
C LEU A 290 -22.51 -3.88 0.78
N SER A 291 -22.60 -3.04 -0.25
CA SER A 291 -23.89 -2.62 -0.79
C SER A 291 -24.48 -3.77 -1.60
N ALA A 292 -25.80 -3.98 -1.52
CA ALA A 292 -26.56 -4.92 -2.36
C ALA A 292 -26.67 -4.42 -3.82
N SER A 293 -25.52 -4.10 -4.42
CA SER A 293 -25.35 -3.60 -5.77
C SER A 293 -25.42 -4.75 -6.80
N PRO A 294 -25.78 -4.46 -8.06
CA PRO A 294 -25.68 -5.45 -9.14
C PRO A 294 -24.29 -6.10 -9.24
N ASN A 295 -23.22 -5.33 -9.00
CA ASN A 295 -21.85 -5.85 -9.01
C ASN A 295 -21.55 -6.83 -7.87
N ALA A 296 -22.12 -6.62 -6.67
CA ALA A 296 -21.99 -7.56 -5.56
C ALA A 296 -22.70 -8.88 -5.87
N LEU A 297 -23.90 -8.83 -6.46
CA LEU A 297 -24.62 -10.02 -6.92
C LEU A 297 -23.85 -10.76 -8.01
N LEU A 298 -23.32 -10.07 -9.00
CA LEU A 298 -22.52 -10.68 -10.07
C LEU A 298 -21.22 -11.30 -9.53
N ALA A 299 -20.54 -10.64 -8.57
CA ALA A 299 -19.35 -11.19 -7.93
C ALA A 299 -19.67 -12.47 -7.13
N ALA A 300 -20.73 -12.44 -6.31
CA ALA A 300 -21.20 -13.60 -5.54
C ALA A 300 -21.64 -14.75 -6.46
N THR A 301 -22.38 -14.46 -7.53
CA THR A 301 -22.82 -15.45 -8.54
C THR A 301 -21.63 -16.11 -9.23
N ARG A 302 -20.58 -15.35 -9.58
CA ARG A 302 -19.37 -15.90 -10.22
C ARG A 302 -18.44 -16.66 -9.27
N ALA A 303 -18.47 -16.32 -7.98
CA ALA A 303 -17.66 -16.92 -6.94
C ALA A 303 -18.27 -18.21 -6.35
N ALA A 304 -19.61 -18.30 -6.32
CA ALA A 304 -20.32 -19.37 -5.63
C ALA A 304 -20.14 -20.75 -6.28
N ALA A 305 -19.73 -21.73 -5.48
CA ALA A 305 -19.66 -23.14 -5.87
C ALA A 305 -21.04 -23.75 -6.16
N THR A 306 -22.13 -23.18 -5.63
CA THR A 306 -23.51 -23.50 -5.99
C THR A 306 -24.40 -22.25 -5.94
N PRO A 307 -25.47 -22.14 -6.75
CA PRO A 307 -26.38 -20.99 -6.71
C PRO A 307 -27.01 -20.74 -5.33
N ALA A 308 -27.25 -21.81 -4.56
CA ALA A 308 -27.81 -21.74 -3.21
C ALA A 308 -26.90 -21.03 -2.19
N ALA A 309 -25.60 -20.91 -2.47
CA ALA A 309 -24.65 -20.24 -1.58
C ALA A 309 -24.52 -18.72 -1.80
N ILE A 310 -25.09 -18.19 -2.89
CA ILE A 310 -24.99 -16.76 -3.25
C ILE A 310 -25.44 -15.83 -2.10
N PRO A 311 -26.55 -16.07 -1.37
CA PRO A 311 -26.95 -15.21 -0.25
C PRO A 311 -25.93 -15.15 0.89
N ALA A 312 -25.28 -16.28 1.22
CA ALA A 312 -24.27 -16.33 2.28
C ALA A 312 -22.99 -15.58 1.91
N LEU A 313 -22.63 -15.55 0.62
CA LEU A 313 -21.52 -14.74 0.11
C LEU A 313 -21.85 -13.24 0.04
N LEU A 314 -23.14 -12.86 -0.09
CA LEU A 314 -23.59 -11.48 -0.01
C LEU A 314 -23.64 -10.97 1.45
N GLU A 315 -24.03 -11.81 2.41
CA GLU A 315 -24.00 -11.46 3.84
C GLU A 315 -22.55 -11.26 4.35
N LEU A 316 -21.59 -11.98 3.79
CA LEU A 316 -20.19 -12.03 4.23
C LEU A 316 -19.53 -10.65 4.41
N GLY A 317 -19.80 -9.70 3.51
CA GLY A 317 -19.29 -8.33 3.60
C GLY A 317 -19.76 -7.55 4.83
N THR A 318 -20.91 -7.93 5.40
CA THR A 318 -21.42 -7.39 6.67
C THR A 318 -20.67 -7.93 7.89
N LYS A 319 -19.97 -9.06 7.72
CA LYS A 319 -19.32 -9.85 8.78
C LYS A 319 -17.81 -9.65 8.89
N ILE A 320 -17.26 -8.59 8.27
CA ILE A 320 -15.81 -8.34 8.21
C ILE A 320 -15.24 -8.01 9.60
N GLN A 321 -15.90 -7.16 10.40
CA GLN A 321 -15.44 -6.85 11.76
C GLN A 321 -15.52 -8.07 12.70
N GLU A 322 -16.60 -8.87 12.60
CA GLU A 322 -16.75 -10.13 13.33
C GLU A 322 -15.61 -11.10 12.96
N SER A 323 -15.32 -11.24 11.66
CA SER A 323 -14.23 -12.08 11.13
C SER A 323 -12.84 -11.59 11.56
N ALA A 324 -12.63 -10.27 11.63
CA ALA A 324 -11.38 -9.66 12.09
C ALA A 324 -11.15 -9.87 13.61
N ARG A 325 -12.22 -9.89 14.43
CA ARG A 325 -12.11 -10.28 15.85
C ARG A 325 -11.85 -11.79 16.03
N ALA A 326 -12.23 -12.62 15.06
CA ALA A 326 -12.15 -14.08 15.12
C ALA A 326 -10.85 -14.68 14.53
N LEU A 327 -9.81 -13.88 14.32
CA LEU A 327 -8.54 -14.33 13.75
C LEU A 327 -7.77 -15.29 14.70
N PRO A 328 -7.00 -16.25 14.16
CA PRO A 328 -6.74 -16.49 12.73
C PRO A 328 -7.80 -17.37 12.05
N LEU A 329 -8.21 -16.97 10.84
CA LEU A 329 -9.16 -17.73 10.01
C LEU A 329 -8.66 -19.15 9.71
N GLN A 330 -9.60 -20.10 9.65
CA GLN A 330 -9.37 -21.46 9.18
C GLN A 330 -10.32 -21.76 8.01
N ALA A 331 -9.92 -22.63 7.09
CA ALA A 331 -10.78 -23.05 5.99
C ALA A 331 -12.06 -23.71 6.52
N GLY A 332 -13.21 -23.44 5.88
CA GLY A 332 -14.52 -23.96 6.29
C GLY A 332 -15.25 -23.16 7.38
N THR A 333 -14.60 -22.20 8.06
CA THR A 333 -15.19 -21.49 9.22
C THR A 333 -15.91 -20.18 8.87
N THR A 334 -15.95 -19.79 7.59
CA THR A 334 -16.72 -18.62 7.11
C THR A 334 -17.55 -18.98 5.88
N ALA A 335 -18.28 -18.02 5.30
CA ALA A 335 -18.97 -18.24 4.02
C ALA A 335 -17.99 -18.37 2.83
N LEU A 336 -16.72 -17.96 2.96
CA LEU A 336 -15.72 -18.09 1.89
C LEU A 336 -15.50 -19.54 1.42
N LYS A 337 -15.82 -20.56 2.23
CA LYS A 337 -15.82 -21.96 1.81
C LYS A 337 -16.70 -22.26 0.59
N PHE A 338 -17.70 -21.40 0.33
CA PHE A 338 -18.53 -21.46 -0.88
C PHE A 338 -17.91 -20.75 -2.09
N ALA A 339 -16.77 -20.08 -1.91
CA ALA A 339 -15.96 -19.40 -2.91
C ALA A 339 -14.50 -19.89 -2.80
N PRO A 340 -14.20 -21.16 -3.14
CA PRO A 340 -12.98 -21.86 -2.70
C PRO A 340 -11.67 -21.22 -3.21
N ASP A 341 -11.66 -20.63 -4.41
CA ASP A 341 -10.49 -19.89 -4.94
C ASP A 341 -10.14 -18.66 -4.05
N TYR A 342 -11.11 -18.11 -3.31
CA TYR A 342 -10.93 -16.97 -2.39
C TYR A 342 -10.54 -17.43 -0.97
N GLU A 343 -11.18 -18.50 -0.44
CA GLU A 343 -10.83 -19.03 0.89
C GLU A 343 -9.41 -19.59 0.91
N SER A 344 -9.04 -20.37 -0.12
CA SER A 344 -7.69 -20.92 -0.27
C SER A 344 -6.65 -19.80 -0.32
N TRP A 345 -6.83 -18.82 -1.20
CA TRP A 345 -5.92 -17.69 -1.32
C TRP A 345 -5.75 -16.92 0.00
N LEU A 346 -6.85 -16.58 0.70
CA LEU A 346 -6.75 -15.81 1.94
C LEU A 346 -6.08 -16.60 3.08
N VAL A 347 -6.44 -17.87 3.25
CA VAL A 347 -5.85 -18.73 4.29
C VAL A 347 -4.37 -19.02 3.99
N GLU A 348 -3.99 -19.17 2.73
CA GLU A 348 -2.60 -19.31 2.28
C GLU A 348 -1.81 -18.01 2.49
N ALA A 349 -2.30 -16.88 1.99
CA ALA A 349 -1.68 -15.55 2.13
C ALA A 349 -1.44 -15.16 3.59
N MET A 350 -2.39 -15.46 4.50
CA MET A 350 -2.22 -15.21 5.94
C MET A 350 -1.17 -16.12 6.60
N ARG A 351 -0.86 -17.29 6.02
CA ARG A 351 0.14 -18.24 6.54
C ARG A 351 1.55 -18.02 5.96
N HIS A 352 1.67 -17.63 4.69
CA HIS A 352 2.96 -17.26 4.07
C HIS A 352 3.47 -15.92 4.63
N GLY A 353 4.28 -15.97 5.68
CA GLY A 353 4.88 -14.80 6.30
C GLY A 353 6.17 -14.33 5.65
N ASP A 354 7.02 -15.28 5.31
CA ASP A 354 8.27 -15.11 4.59
C ASP A 354 7.99 -14.65 3.14
N ASN A 355 8.83 -13.77 2.60
CA ASN A 355 8.84 -13.41 1.18
C ASN A 355 9.47 -14.55 0.37
N ASP A 356 8.71 -15.62 0.22
CA ASP A 356 9.04 -16.83 -0.55
C ASP A 356 8.43 -16.82 -1.97
N ALA A 357 8.42 -17.99 -2.62
CA ALA A 357 7.90 -18.17 -3.98
C ALA A 357 6.42 -17.81 -4.14
N TYR A 358 5.58 -17.97 -3.10
CA TYR A 358 4.15 -17.66 -3.16
C TYR A 358 3.89 -16.21 -3.58
N TRP A 359 4.72 -15.29 -3.09
CA TRP A 359 4.68 -13.86 -3.40
C TRP A 359 5.35 -13.52 -4.73
N ALA A 360 6.49 -14.16 -5.04
CA ALA A 360 7.23 -13.96 -6.29
C ALA A 360 6.43 -14.40 -7.53
N ASP A 361 5.68 -15.51 -7.42
CA ASP A 361 4.89 -16.08 -8.53
C ASP A 361 3.69 -15.22 -8.95
N MET A 362 3.36 -14.15 -8.22
CA MET A 362 2.26 -13.22 -8.57
C MET A 362 2.60 -12.23 -9.69
N GLY A 363 3.66 -12.44 -10.48
CA GLY A 363 3.79 -11.97 -11.87
C GLY A 363 3.95 -10.45 -12.14
N ALA A 364 3.51 -9.60 -11.22
CA ALA A 364 3.57 -8.14 -11.31
C ALA A 364 4.82 -7.53 -10.65
N SER A 365 5.77 -8.35 -10.17
CA SER A 365 6.90 -7.83 -9.39
C SER A 365 7.87 -7.03 -10.26
N VAL A 366 7.85 -5.70 -10.13
CA VAL A 366 8.70 -4.80 -10.93
C VAL A 366 10.18 -4.99 -10.57
N VAL A 367 10.50 -5.00 -9.27
CA VAL A 367 11.87 -5.05 -8.76
C VAL A 367 12.55 -6.39 -9.04
N ASP A 368 11.82 -7.51 -8.94
CA ASP A 368 12.37 -8.85 -9.19
C ASP A 368 12.51 -9.15 -10.70
N HIS A 369 11.93 -8.32 -11.58
CA HIS A 369 11.86 -8.55 -13.03
C HIS A 369 12.41 -7.40 -13.89
N LEU A 370 13.12 -6.42 -13.31
CA LEU A 370 13.69 -5.25 -14.01
C LEU A 370 14.42 -5.59 -15.33
N ARG A 371 15.10 -6.75 -15.42
CA ARG A 371 15.79 -7.19 -16.65
C ARG A 371 14.84 -7.59 -17.79
N ARG A 372 13.65 -8.14 -17.48
CA ARG A 372 12.64 -8.55 -18.47
C ARG A 372 11.62 -7.45 -18.75
N TYR A 373 11.41 -6.56 -17.78
CA TYR A 373 10.50 -5.43 -17.87
C TYR A 373 10.78 -4.59 -19.13
N GLN A 374 9.77 -4.41 -19.96
CA GLN A 374 9.83 -3.69 -21.24
C GLN A 374 10.36 -2.26 -21.08
N ASP A 375 11.15 -1.78 -22.05
CA ASP A 375 11.56 -0.38 -22.11
C ASP A 375 10.40 0.45 -22.69
N VAL A 376 9.51 0.93 -21.81
CA VAL A 376 8.25 1.61 -22.16
C VAL A 376 8.05 2.87 -21.31
N PRO A 377 7.51 3.97 -21.88
CA PRO A 377 7.17 5.17 -21.11
C PRO A 377 6.04 4.89 -20.12
N ALA A 378 6.24 5.22 -18.84
CA ALA A 378 5.22 5.07 -17.80
C ALA A 378 5.04 6.36 -16.98
N TYR A 379 3.78 6.77 -16.80
CA TYR A 379 3.40 7.85 -15.89
C TYR A 379 2.85 7.25 -14.60
N HIS A 380 3.71 7.16 -13.59
CA HIS A 380 3.42 6.62 -12.26
C HIS A 380 2.64 7.64 -11.44
N VAL A 381 1.48 7.25 -10.90
CA VAL A 381 0.56 8.12 -10.15
C VAL A 381 0.27 7.50 -8.79
N THR A 382 0.41 8.24 -7.69
CA THR A 382 -0.04 7.78 -6.35
C THR A 382 -0.36 8.95 -5.41
N GLY A 383 -0.71 8.68 -4.14
CA GLY A 383 -1.01 9.70 -3.13
C GLY A 383 -0.32 9.47 -1.78
N TRP A 384 -0.09 10.54 -1.01
CA TRP A 384 0.58 10.47 0.31
C TRP A 384 -0.18 9.65 1.36
N TYR A 385 -1.49 9.43 1.19
CA TYR A 385 -2.31 8.55 2.04
C TYR A 385 -2.78 7.28 1.33
N ASP A 386 -2.14 6.91 0.22
CA ASP A 386 -2.31 5.59 -0.40
C ASP A 386 -1.35 4.55 0.19
N SER A 387 -1.75 3.27 0.19
CA SER A 387 -0.94 2.15 0.69
C SER A 387 0.00 1.52 -0.35
N TRP A 388 0.14 2.13 -1.53
CA TRP A 388 1.09 1.75 -2.57
C TRP A 388 2.13 2.83 -2.83
N GLY A 389 2.09 3.97 -2.11
CA GLY A 389 3.03 5.09 -2.29
C GLY A 389 4.52 4.68 -2.27
N THR A 390 4.93 3.83 -1.32
CA THR A 390 6.29 3.24 -1.28
C THR A 390 6.61 2.44 -2.54
N GLN A 391 5.65 1.68 -3.06
CA GLN A 391 5.84 0.87 -4.24
C GLN A 391 5.93 1.73 -5.51
N VAL A 392 4.99 2.65 -5.71
CA VAL A 392 4.96 3.50 -6.90
C VAL A 392 6.17 4.44 -6.94
N ALA A 393 6.53 5.08 -5.82
CA ALA A 393 7.62 6.06 -5.77
C ALA A 393 9.00 5.44 -5.48
N ASN A 394 9.15 4.69 -4.38
CA ASN A 394 10.45 4.20 -3.90
C ASN A 394 10.90 2.89 -4.57
N MET A 395 9.99 2.17 -5.24
CA MET A 395 10.32 0.94 -5.97
C MET A 395 10.21 1.14 -7.49
N ASN A 396 9.02 1.39 -8.02
CA ASN A 396 8.75 1.37 -9.46
C ASN A 396 9.40 2.55 -10.17
N TYR A 397 9.01 3.79 -9.83
CA TYR A 397 9.60 4.97 -10.45
C TYR A 397 11.12 5.00 -10.25
N LEU A 398 11.60 4.77 -9.02
CA LEU A 398 13.03 4.82 -8.70
C LEU A 398 13.84 3.79 -9.52
N GLN A 399 13.43 2.53 -9.55
CA GLN A 399 14.20 1.48 -10.24
C GLN A 399 14.01 1.50 -11.75
N LEU A 400 12.83 1.85 -12.26
CA LEU A 400 12.63 2.00 -13.71
C LEU A 400 13.37 3.23 -14.25
N SER A 401 13.39 4.35 -13.53
CA SER A 401 14.18 5.54 -13.93
C SER A 401 15.69 5.27 -13.93
N LYS A 402 16.17 4.39 -13.03
CA LYS A 402 17.56 3.93 -13.00
C LYS A 402 17.89 2.87 -14.08
N THR A 403 16.91 2.22 -14.72
CA THR A 403 17.14 1.03 -15.59
C THR A 403 16.48 1.03 -16.97
N LYS A 404 15.65 2.03 -17.31
CA LYS A 404 14.95 2.16 -18.60
C LYS A 404 15.38 3.43 -19.32
N LYS A 405 15.32 3.43 -20.66
CA LYS A 405 15.64 4.60 -21.48
C LYS A 405 14.40 5.45 -21.74
N SER A 406 13.23 4.80 -21.77
CA SER A 406 11.94 5.42 -21.97
C SER A 406 11.52 6.25 -20.76
N LEU A 407 10.96 7.44 -21.02
CA LEU A 407 10.62 8.43 -19.99
C LEU A 407 9.69 7.86 -18.92
N GLN A 408 10.20 7.82 -17.69
CA GLN A 408 9.42 7.57 -16.48
C GLN A 408 9.02 8.93 -15.90
N ARG A 409 7.76 9.10 -15.51
CA ARG A 409 7.29 10.27 -14.75
C ARG A 409 6.56 9.85 -13.48
N LEU A 410 6.60 10.69 -12.46
CA LEU A 410 5.98 10.46 -11.16
C LEU A 410 5.15 11.67 -10.77
N ILE A 411 3.89 11.46 -10.40
CA ILE A 411 3.07 12.46 -9.71
C ILE A 411 2.55 11.89 -8.39
N ILE A 412 2.72 12.65 -7.31
CA ILE A 412 2.20 12.32 -5.98
C ILE A 412 1.42 13.49 -5.42
N GLY A 413 0.11 13.31 -5.28
CA GLY A 413 -0.79 14.27 -4.63
C GLY A 413 -1.11 13.89 -3.18
N PRO A 414 -1.93 14.66 -2.47
CA PRO A 414 -2.23 14.44 -1.06
C PRO A 414 -3.39 13.43 -0.86
N TRP A 415 -3.57 12.50 -1.80
CA TRP A 415 -4.77 11.69 -1.94
C TRP A 415 -4.75 10.39 -1.12
N THR A 416 -5.94 9.85 -0.89
CA THR A 416 -6.13 8.41 -0.59
C THR A 416 -6.27 7.61 -1.89
N HIS A 417 -6.24 6.27 -1.78
CA HIS A 417 -6.37 5.34 -2.90
C HIS A 417 -7.53 5.64 -3.87
N GLY A 418 -7.22 5.86 -5.15
CA GLY A 418 -8.19 6.22 -6.19
C GLY A 418 -8.77 7.65 -6.08
N GLY A 419 -8.28 8.47 -5.15
CA GLY A 419 -8.80 9.79 -4.85
C GLY A 419 -8.15 10.95 -5.62
N GLN A 420 -7.58 10.69 -6.80
CA GLN A 420 -6.80 11.70 -7.55
C GLN A 420 -7.59 12.95 -7.97
N GLU A 421 -8.92 12.83 -8.07
CA GLU A 421 -9.82 13.89 -8.54
C GLU A 421 -10.56 14.60 -7.38
N VAL A 422 -10.07 14.47 -6.12
CA VAL A 422 -10.58 15.21 -4.95
C VAL A 422 -9.48 15.97 -4.22
N SER A 423 -9.88 17.01 -3.49
CA SER A 423 -8.99 17.95 -2.78
C SER A 423 -8.57 17.52 -1.36
N TYR A 424 -9.01 16.35 -0.88
CA TYR A 424 -8.93 15.97 0.53
C TYR A 424 -8.52 14.50 0.76
N ALA A 425 -8.04 14.20 1.98
CA ALA A 425 -7.78 12.85 2.44
C ALA A 425 -8.15 12.66 3.91
N GLY A 426 -9.23 11.90 4.16
CA GLY A 426 -9.80 11.77 5.50
C GLY A 426 -10.38 13.11 5.95
N MET A 427 -9.90 13.65 7.09
CA MET A 427 -10.30 14.96 7.59
C MET A 427 -9.38 16.12 7.15
N ALA A 428 -8.31 15.88 6.41
CA ALA A 428 -7.44 16.94 5.89
C ALA A 428 -7.95 17.46 4.54
N GLU A 429 -8.13 18.77 4.45
CA GLU A 429 -8.44 19.51 3.23
C GLU A 429 -7.20 20.23 2.70
N PHE A 430 -6.94 20.11 1.40
CA PHE A 430 -5.77 20.68 0.74
C PHE A 430 -6.14 21.78 -0.29
N GLY A 431 -7.44 21.97 -0.55
CA GLY A 431 -7.97 22.98 -1.47
C GLY A 431 -8.01 22.50 -2.93
N ASP A 432 -8.87 23.12 -3.74
CA ASP A 432 -9.25 22.67 -5.09
C ASP A 432 -8.07 22.27 -5.99
N ALA A 433 -6.96 23.00 -5.90
CA ALA A 433 -5.75 22.75 -6.68
C ALA A 433 -5.08 21.39 -6.41
N ALA A 434 -5.42 20.69 -5.33
CA ALA A 434 -4.96 19.34 -5.04
C ALA A 434 -5.63 18.26 -5.92
N ALA A 435 -6.83 18.51 -6.44
CA ALA A 435 -7.46 17.63 -7.42
C ALA A 435 -6.82 17.80 -8.81
N ILE A 436 -6.79 16.74 -9.61
CA ILE A 436 -6.33 16.79 -11.02
C ILE A 436 -7.33 16.15 -11.97
N ASP A 437 -7.36 16.61 -13.23
CA ASP A 437 -8.05 15.92 -14.32
C ASP A 437 -7.22 14.70 -14.76
N MET A 438 -7.63 13.51 -14.32
CA MET A 438 -6.92 12.28 -14.68
C MET A 438 -7.10 11.91 -16.15
N ASN A 439 -8.21 12.30 -16.79
CA ASN A 439 -8.44 12.02 -18.21
C ASN A 439 -7.60 12.95 -19.11
N GLY A 440 -7.48 14.23 -18.77
CA GLY A 440 -6.55 15.17 -19.42
C GLY A 440 -5.08 14.77 -19.26
N LEU A 441 -4.68 14.29 -18.07
CA LEU A 441 -3.33 13.74 -17.84
C LEU A 441 -3.07 12.53 -18.76
N ARG A 442 -3.95 11.53 -18.72
CA ARG A 442 -3.89 10.33 -19.58
C ARG A 442 -3.87 10.71 -21.07
N LYS A 443 -4.72 11.65 -21.49
CA LYS A 443 -4.79 12.15 -22.87
C LYS A 443 -3.48 12.77 -23.31
N ARG A 444 -2.90 13.69 -22.53
CA ARG A 444 -1.60 14.31 -22.88
C ARG A 444 -0.51 13.25 -23.02
N TRP A 445 -0.48 12.26 -22.13
CA TRP A 445 0.48 11.16 -22.21
C TRP A 445 0.31 10.30 -23.48
N PHE A 446 -0.91 9.85 -23.77
CA PHE A 446 -1.17 9.01 -24.93
C PHE A 446 -1.11 9.77 -26.27
N ASP A 447 -1.47 11.05 -26.30
CA ASP A 447 -1.27 11.91 -27.47
C ASP A 447 0.20 11.92 -27.90
N ARG A 448 1.15 11.96 -26.95
CA ARG A 448 2.58 11.92 -27.26
C ARG A 448 3.04 10.55 -27.75
N TRP A 449 2.73 9.47 -27.02
CA TRP A 449 3.34 8.16 -27.30
C TRP A 449 2.59 7.33 -28.34
N LEU A 450 1.25 7.36 -28.31
CA LEU A 450 0.42 6.61 -29.26
C LEU A 450 0.27 7.42 -30.56
N LEU A 451 -0.07 8.71 -30.48
CA LEU A 451 -0.28 9.55 -31.68
C LEU A 451 0.96 10.34 -32.16
N GLY A 452 2.03 10.44 -31.37
CA GLY A 452 3.26 11.16 -31.74
C GLY A 452 3.24 12.68 -31.47
N ILE A 453 2.14 13.23 -30.96
CA ILE A 453 1.86 14.67 -30.89
C ILE A 453 2.79 15.38 -29.90
N GLU A 454 3.44 16.46 -30.34
CA GLU A 454 4.45 17.22 -29.59
C GLU A 454 3.85 18.19 -28.54
N ASN A 455 3.06 17.69 -27.61
CA ASN A 455 2.34 18.48 -26.60
C ASN A 455 3.14 18.86 -25.33
N GLY A 456 4.47 18.64 -25.35
CA GLY A 456 5.41 19.02 -24.29
C GLY A 456 5.42 18.15 -23.04
N VAL A 457 4.57 17.11 -22.93
CA VAL A 457 4.53 16.20 -21.76
C VAL A 457 5.83 15.40 -21.55
N ASP A 458 6.71 15.42 -22.54
CA ASP A 458 8.05 14.81 -22.58
C ASP A 458 9.19 15.77 -22.21
N ARG A 459 8.89 17.06 -22.00
CA ARG A 459 9.88 18.13 -21.66
C ARG A 459 9.67 18.74 -20.27
N GLU A 460 8.51 18.53 -19.68
CA GLU A 460 8.21 18.87 -18.29
C GLU A 460 9.11 18.12 -17.29
N PRO A 461 9.25 18.61 -16.04
CA PRO A 461 10.00 17.90 -15.01
C PRO A 461 9.45 16.48 -14.75
N PRO A 462 10.33 15.48 -14.52
CA PRO A 462 9.92 14.08 -14.41
C PRO A 462 9.15 13.77 -13.14
N VAL A 463 9.29 14.58 -12.08
CA VAL A 463 8.61 14.40 -10.79
C VAL A 463 7.75 15.64 -10.50
N ARG A 464 6.54 15.43 -10.00
CA ARG A 464 5.63 16.48 -9.53
C ARG A 464 4.98 16.07 -8.21
N LEU A 465 5.18 16.87 -7.16
CA LEU A 465 4.75 16.55 -5.80
C LEU A 465 3.78 17.62 -5.28
N PHE A 466 2.73 17.23 -4.57
CA PHE A 466 1.96 18.16 -3.76
C PHE A 466 2.59 18.25 -2.38
N VAL A 467 3.20 19.38 -2.04
CA VAL A 467 3.74 19.63 -0.71
C VAL A 467 2.58 20.04 0.18
N MET A 468 2.22 19.19 1.15
CA MET A 468 1.15 19.46 2.12
C MET A 468 1.59 20.47 3.18
N GLY A 469 0.63 21.15 3.81
CA GLY A 469 0.89 22.10 4.91
C GLY A 469 0.94 23.55 4.44
N GLY A 470 1.20 24.46 5.38
CA GLY A 470 1.17 25.91 5.13
C GLY A 470 -0.24 26.53 5.12
N GLY A 471 -1.29 25.75 5.34
CA GLY A 471 -2.62 26.25 5.71
C GLY A 471 -2.66 26.84 7.13
N ASP A 472 -3.74 27.55 7.43
CA ASP A 472 -4.01 28.25 8.70
C ASP A 472 -4.75 27.40 9.76
N ALA A 473 -5.02 26.12 9.45
CA ALA A 473 -5.70 25.17 10.32
C ALA A 473 -7.15 25.53 10.72
N HIS A 474 -7.85 26.35 9.94
CA HIS A 474 -9.29 26.59 10.14
C HIS A 474 -10.13 25.35 9.80
N LYS A 475 -11.39 25.31 10.28
CA LYS A 475 -12.37 24.28 9.92
C LYS A 475 -13.17 24.70 8.69
N THR A 476 -13.08 23.91 7.63
CA THR A 476 -13.79 24.19 6.37
C THR A 476 -15.29 23.90 6.49
N PRO A 477 -16.15 24.36 5.55
CA PRO A 477 -17.58 24.08 5.56
C PRO A 477 -17.95 22.58 5.59
N ASP A 478 -17.07 21.72 5.05
CA ASP A 478 -17.19 20.25 5.08
C ASP A 478 -16.77 19.64 6.44
N ASN A 479 -16.47 20.46 7.45
CA ASN A 479 -15.91 20.08 8.76
C ASN A 479 -14.51 19.43 8.70
N ARG A 480 -13.75 19.67 7.62
CA ARG A 480 -12.35 19.25 7.49
C ARG A 480 -11.40 20.28 8.10
N LEU A 481 -10.22 19.84 8.50
CA LEU A 481 -9.09 20.70 8.87
C LEU A 481 -8.41 21.21 7.60
N PHE A 482 -8.28 22.53 7.43
CA PHE A 482 -7.53 23.09 6.30
C PHE A 482 -6.02 22.97 6.53
N VAL A 483 -5.44 21.94 5.94
CA VAL A 483 -3.99 21.68 5.95
C VAL A 483 -3.29 22.48 4.84
N GLY A 484 -3.96 22.64 3.70
CA GLY A 484 -3.42 23.36 2.54
C GLY A 484 -2.20 22.68 1.90
N GLY A 485 -1.59 23.38 0.94
CA GLY A 485 -0.38 22.95 0.26
C GLY A 485 -0.28 23.49 -1.16
N ALA A 486 0.73 23.02 -1.90
CA ALA A 486 0.95 23.43 -3.29
C ALA A 486 1.64 22.35 -4.14
N TRP A 487 1.32 22.32 -5.44
CA TRP A 487 2.11 21.56 -6.41
C TRP A 487 3.50 22.18 -6.61
N ARG A 488 4.53 21.34 -6.55
CA ARG A 488 5.92 21.68 -6.90
C ARG A 488 6.49 20.63 -7.85
N ASP A 489 7.08 21.08 -8.93
CA ASP A 489 7.80 20.23 -9.88
C ASP A 489 9.24 20.01 -9.40
N GLU A 490 9.76 18.81 -9.60
CA GLU A 490 11.09 18.35 -9.15
C GLU A 490 11.81 17.61 -10.29
N ARG A 491 13.15 17.56 -10.23
CA ARG A 491 13.98 16.90 -11.25
C ARG A 491 14.25 15.42 -11.00
N GLU A 492 13.92 14.93 -9.81
CA GLU A 492 14.37 13.64 -9.29
C GLU A 492 13.53 13.23 -8.05
N TRP A 493 13.57 11.94 -7.71
CA TRP A 493 13.03 11.40 -6.45
C TRP A 493 13.95 10.25 -5.98
N PRO A 494 14.44 10.25 -4.73
CA PRO A 494 14.39 11.35 -3.75
C PRO A 494 15.10 12.62 -4.22
N LEU A 495 14.77 13.78 -3.64
CA LEU A 495 15.35 15.09 -3.97
C LEU A 495 16.83 15.13 -3.54
N ALA A 496 17.79 15.46 -4.42
CA ALA A 496 19.21 15.44 -4.05
C ALA A 496 19.60 16.52 -3.02
N ARG A 497 18.78 17.55 -2.84
CA ARG A 497 18.94 18.57 -1.79
C ARG A 497 18.49 18.13 -0.39
N THR A 498 18.04 16.88 -0.23
CA THR A 498 17.56 16.33 1.05
C THR A 498 18.66 16.26 2.11
N GLN A 499 18.40 16.84 3.28
CA GLN A 499 19.22 16.69 4.48
C GLN A 499 18.61 15.63 5.40
N TYR A 500 19.05 14.38 5.22
CA TYR A 500 18.64 13.24 6.05
C TYR A 500 19.07 13.43 7.51
N THR A 501 18.15 13.93 8.33
CA THR A 501 18.46 14.42 9.68
C THR A 501 17.91 13.45 10.73
N PRO A 502 18.77 12.83 11.57
CA PRO A 502 18.34 11.89 12.59
C PRO A 502 17.72 12.61 13.80
N TYR A 503 16.43 12.38 14.04
CA TYR A 503 15.72 12.80 15.25
C TYR A 503 15.67 11.63 16.22
N TYR A 504 16.47 11.71 17.27
CA TYR A 504 16.66 10.67 18.26
C TYR A 504 15.61 10.75 19.38
N LEU A 505 15.12 9.59 19.78
CA LEU A 505 14.31 9.43 20.97
C LEU A 505 15.13 9.76 22.22
N GLN A 506 14.47 10.29 23.24
CA GLN A 506 15.10 10.72 24.50
C GLN A 506 14.28 10.22 25.68
N ALA A 507 14.96 9.95 26.80
CA ALA A 507 14.30 9.82 28.10
C ALA A 507 13.36 11.01 28.38
N GLY A 508 12.18 10.73 28.92
CA GLY A 508 11.14 11.73 29.17
C GLY A 508 10.25 12.06 27.96
N GLY A 509 10.28 11.28 26.88
CA GLY A 509 9.34 11.43 25.76
C GLY A 509 9.65 12.60 24.82
N SER A 510 10.91 13.05 24.78
CA SER A 510 11.35 14.06 23.83
C SER A 510 11.92 13.42 22.55
N LEU A 511 11.74 14.09 21.41
CA LEU A 511 12.33 13.77 20.12
C LEU A 511 13.22 14.95 19.70
N ALA A 512 14.50 14.72 19.41
CA ALA A 512 15.46 15.81 19.18
C ALA A 512 16.61 15.43 18.22
N PRO A 513 17.16 16.36 17.43
CA PRO A 513 18.27 16.12 16.48
C PRO A 513 19.65 16.04 17.16
N ARG A 514 19.72 15.52 18.38
CA ARG A 514 20.96 15.32 19.15
C ARG A 514 20.99 13.92 19.75
N MET A 515 22.17 13.32 19.84
CA MET A 515 22.36 12.03 20.50
C MET A 515 21.74 12.03 21.91
N PRO A 516 21.14 10.90 22.33
CA PRO A 516 20.64 10.75 23.69
C PRO A 516 21.77 10.73 24.73
N ARG A 517 21.38 10.83 26.00
CA ARG A 517 22.25 10.58 27.16
C ARG A 517 21.97 9.18 27.70
N ALA A 518 22.86 8.64 28.55
CA ALA A 518 22.61 7.37 29.22
C ALA A 518 21.30 7.43 30.03
N ALA A 519 20.42 6.45 29.81
CA ALA A 519 19.10 6.34 30.42
C ALA A 519 18.67 4.87 30.49
N ALA A 520 17.68 4.57 31.33
CA ALA A 520 16.97 3.30 31.28
C ALA A 520 15.98 3.28 30.09
N PRO A 521 15.75 2.12 29.43
CA PRO A 521 14.75 2.01 28.38
C PRO A 521 13.34 2.23 28.91
N THR A 522 12.42 2.68 28.04
CA THR A 522 11.01 2.85 28.39
C THR A 522 10.26 1.54 28.16
N GLY A 523 9.79 0.90 29.23
CA GLY A 523 9.01 -0.34 29.18
C GLY A 523 7.50 -0.12 29.07
N TYR A 524 6.80 -1.07 28.44
CA TYR A 524 5.34 -1.13 28.33
C TYR A 524 4.84 -2.57 28.08
N SER A 525 3.66 -2.88 28.58
CA SER A 525 3.02 -4.20 28.44
C SER A 525 2.04 -4.20 27.26
N PHE A 526 2.25 -5.08 26.27
CA PHE A 526 1.35 -5.25 25.14
C PHE A 526 0.45 -6.48 25.33
N ASP A 527 -0.86 -6.26 25.50
CA ASP A 527 -1.89 -7.32 25.49
C ASP A 527 -2.59 -7.38 24.11
N PRO A 528 -2.40 -8.46 23.33
CA PRO A 528 -3.09 -8.66 22.04
C PRO A 528 -4.62 -8.61 22.09
N ARG A 529 -5.24 -8.75 23.27
CA ARG A 529 -6.70 -8.66 23.47
C ARG A 529 -7.22 -7.22 23.58
N ASN A 530 -6.30 -6.26 23.71
CA ASN A 530 -6.57 -4.82 23.74
C ASN A 530 -5.58 -4.08 22.82
N PRO A 531 -5.55 -4.36 21.50
CA PRO A 531 -4.63 -3.69 20.60
C PRO A 531 -4.92 -2.19 20.46
N VAL A 532 -3.93 -1.42 20.04
CA VAL A 532 -4.10 -0.02 19.64
C VAL A 532 -4.94 0.04 18.35
N PRO A 533 -6.03 0.81 18.33
CA PRO A 533 -6.90 0.90 17.16
C PRO A 533 -6.28 1.72 16.02
N THR A 534 -6.51 1.28 14.78
CA THR A 534 -6.20 2.07 13.58
C THR A 534 -7.18 3.23 13.45
N ILE A 535 -6.64 4.44 13.42
CA ILE A 535 -7.37 5.68 13.15
C ILE A 535 -6.63 6.36 11.99
N GLY A 536 -7.17 6.24 10.78
CA GLY A 536 -6.59 6.78 9.55
C GLY A 536 -5.36 6.03 9.04
N GLY A 537 -4.57 6.74 8.24
CA GLY A 537 -3.32 6.28 7.64
C GLY A 537 -3.45 5.86 6.18
N ASN A 538 -2.33 5.34 5.67
CA ASN A 538 -2.15 4.81 4.32
C ASN A 538 -2.91 3.49 4.14
N VAL A 539 -4.13 3.57 3.61
CA VAL A 539 -5.04 2.43 3.51
C VAL A 539 -5.77 2.45 2.17
N SER A 540 -5.62 1.42 1.35
CA SER A 540 -6.41 1.25 0.11
C SER A 540 -7.79 0.64 0.32
N SER A 541 -8.16 0.27 1.55
CA SER A 541 -9.46 -0.34 1.85
C SER A 541 -10.55 0.72 1.89
N GLU A 542 -11.60 0.55 1.09
CA GLU A 542 -12.85 1.27 1.33
C GLU A 542 -13.69 0.55 2.39
N GLY A 543 -14.53 1.32 3.10
CA GLY A 543 -15.60 0.78 3.94
C GLY A 543 -15.24 0.46 5.39
N VAL A 544 -15.77 -0.68 5.85
CA VAL A 544 -16.19 -0.88 7.26
C VAL A 544 -15.06 -1.24 8.22
N LEU A 545 -13.92 -1.74 7.72
CA LEU A 545 -12.85 -2.22 8.59
C LEU A 545 -12.01 -1.09 9.20
N MET A 546 -11.66 -0.03 8.46
CA MET A 546 -10.90 1.11 8.99
C MET A 546 -11.04 2.36 8.10
N PRO A 547 -11.00 3.59 8.66
CA PRO A 547 -10.99 4.82 7.87
C PRO A 547 -9.65 5.03 7.15
N ARG A 548 -9.67 5.80 6.06
CA ARG A 548 -8.49 6.20 5.27
C ARG A 548 -8.06 7.64 5.57
N GLY A 549 -6.86 8.02 5.15
CA GLY A 549 -6.43 9.41 5.08
C GLY A 549 -5.86 9.98 6.38
N ALA A 550 -5.76 11.30 6.45
CA ALA A 550 -5.41 12.00 7.67
C ALA A 550 -6.60 11.96 8.65
N GLN A 551 -6.33 11.64 9.91
CA GLN A 551 -7.32 11.61 11.00
C GLN A 551 -6.65 12.09 12.29
N ASP A 552 -7.42 12.79 13.13
CA ASP A 552 -7.06 13.09 14.51
C ASP A 552 -6.86 11.78 15.28
N GLN A 553 -5.73 11.60 15.98
CA GLN A 553 -5.41 10.36 16.70
C GLN A 553 -6.14 10.27 18.05
N ARG A 554 -7.45 10.49 18.01
CA ARG A 554 -8.38 10.51 19.13
C ARG A 554 -9.48 9.49 18.90
N CYS A 555 -9.69 8.62 19.88
CA CYS A 555 -10.74 7.62 19.81
C CYS A 555 -12.12 8.28 19.71
N SER A 556 -13.06 7.57 19.07
CA SER A 556 -14.46 8.01 18.94
C SER A 556 -15.37 6.79 18.71
N PRO A 557 -16.69 6.90 18.95
CA PRO A 557 -17.62 5.79 18.71
C PRO A 557 -17.76 5.39 17.23
N ALA A 558 -17.28 6.23 16.30
CA ALA A 558 -17.21 5.89 14.88
C ALA A 558 -16.10 4.87 14.56
N HIS A 559 -15.16 4.65 15.48
CA HIS A 559 -14.10 3.65 15.36
C HIS A 559 -14.48 2.43 16.21
N TRP A 560 -14.92 1.35 15.56
CA TRP A 560 -15.52 0.12 16.15
C TRP A 560 -14.65 -0.67 17.17
N LEU A 561 -13.45 -0.19 17.47
CA LEU A 561 -12.52 -0.72 18.48
C LEU A 561 -12.34 0.20 19.69
N CYS A 562 -12.60 1.50 19.55
CA CYS A 562 -12.56 2.47 20.63
C CYS A 562 -13.69 2.21 21.63
N ARG A 563 -13.46 2.54 22.91
CA ARG A 563 -14.44 2.38 24.00
C ARG A 563 -14.62 3.67 24.81
N ASP A 564 -14.03 4.75 24.33
CA ASP A 564 -13.76 6.01 24.99
C ASP A 564 -13.50 7.08 23.90
N ASN A 565 -13.19 8.31 24.32
CA ASN A 565 -12.88 9.44 23.43
C ASN A 565 -11.47 10.01 23.67
N LEU A 566 -10.53 9.21 24.18
CA LEU A 566 -9.19 9.67 24.56
C LEU A 566 -8.24 9.73 23.35
N PRO A 567 -7.21 10.59 23.36
CA PRO A 567 -6.13 10.51 22.39
C PRO A 567 -5.36 9.19 22.58
N LEU A 568 -4.85 8.60 21.49
CA LEU A 568 -4.12 7.33 21.56
C LEU A 568 -2.85 7.41 22.45
N SER A 569 -2.27 8.60 22.58
CA SER A 569 -1.19 8.94 23.51
C SER A 569 -1.55 8.83 25.00
N ALA A 570 -2.84 8.69 25.35
CA ALA A 570 -3.26 8.41 26.72
C ALA A 570 -3.20 6.92 27.09
N ARG A 571 -2.89 6.03 26.13
CA ARG A 571 -2.77 4.59 26.39
C ARG A 571 -1.37 4.24 26.90
N ALA A 572 -1.31 3.39 27.92
CA ALA A 572 -0.05 2.92 28.50
C ALA A 572 0.83 2.06 27.56
N ASP A 573 0.27 1.54 26.47
CA ASP A 573 0.98 0.80 25.42
C ASP A 573 1.32 1.66 24.18
N VAL A 574 1.22 2.99 24.28
CA VAL A 574 1.63 3.95 23.24
C VAL A 574 2.69 4.88 23.82
N LEU A 575 3.94 4.68 23.44
CA LEU A 575 5.06 5.51 23.85
C LEU A 575 5.20 6.74 22.94
N VAL A 576 5.03 7.93 23.50
CA VAL A 576 5.07 9.20 22.77
C VAL A 576 6.47 9.82 22.84
N PHE A 577 7.04 10.17 21.69
CA PHE A 577 8.27 10.97 21.58
C PHE A 577 8.05 12.17 20.68
N GLN A 578 8.16 13.39 21.21
CA GLN A 578 7.84 14.62 20.46
C GLN A 578 8.82 15.77 20.65
N THR A 579 8.87 16.67 19.65
CA THR A 579 9.65 17.90 19.72
C THR A 579 9.03 18.92 20.68
N PRO A 580 9.79 19.96 21.09
CA PRO A 580 9.22 21.27 21.40
C PRO A 580 8.32 21.79 20.25
N PRO A 581 7.49 22.83 20.48
CA PRO A 581 6.86 23.56 19.38
C PRO A 581 7.93 24.05 18.41
N LEU A 582 7.73 23.88 17.10
CA LEU A 582 8.71 24.30 16.10
C LEU A 582 8.81 25.83 16.05
N GLU A 583 10.02 26.37 16.12
CA GLU A 583 10.27 27.83 16.11
C GLU A 583 10.05 28.47 14.74
N GLN A 584 10.14 27.66 13.68
CA GLN A 584 9.96 27.96 12.26
C GLN A 584 9.35 26.74 11.54
N ASP A 585 8.82 26.93 10.33
CA ASP A 585 8.30 25.84 9.50
C ASP A 585 9.41 24.83 9.11
N LEU A 586 9.06 23.55 8.97
CA LEU A 586 9.99 22.50 8.56
C LEU A 586 9.40 21.59 7.48
N GLU A 587 9.94 21.66 6.25
CA GLU A 587 9.58 20.74 5.18
C GLU A 587 10.29 19.39 5.34
N VAL A 588 9.51 18.31 5.33
CA VAL A 588 9.95 16.91 5.31
C VAL A 588 9.36 16.24 4.06
N THR A 589 10.21 15.95 3.08
CA THR A 589 9.81 15.38 1.78
C THR A 589 10.74 14.23 1.37
N GLY A 590 10.25 12.99 1.37
CA GLY A 590 11.04 11.83 0.99
C GLY A 590 10.64 10.51 1.68
N ARG A 591 11.60 9.58 1.73
CA ARG A 591 11.51 8.31 2.50
C ARG A 591 11.58 8.57 4.00
N LEU A 592 10.69 7.95 4.76
CA LEU A 592 10.68 7.99 6.23
C LEU A 592 11.15 6.63 6.77
N VAL A 593 12.24 6.62 7.54
CA VAL A 593 12.83 5.38 8.08
C VAL A 593 13.11 5.55 9.57
N VAL A 594 12.65 4.59 10.37
CA VAL A 594 12.94 4.49 11.80
C VAL A 594 13.95 3.38 12.03
N THR A 595 15.05 3.71 12.70
CA THR A 595 15.91 2.73 13.38
C THR A 595 15.43 2.64 14.82
N LEU A 596 14.84 1.51 15.20
CA LEU A 596 14.33 1.26 16.54
C LEU A 596 15.22 0.22 17.24
N TRP A 597 15.67 0.53 18.46
CA TRP A 597 16.25 -0.44 19.37
C TRP A 597 15.21 -0.85 20.41
N ALA A 598 14.81 -2.12 20.38
CA ALA A 598 13.78 -2.64 21.28
C ALA A 598 14.05 -4.06 21.79
N GLY A 599 13.49 -4.40 22.95
CA GLY A 599 13.52 -5.73 23.56
C GLY A 599 12.11 -6.22 23.88
N SER A 600 11.95 -7.53 24.06
CA SER A 600 10.69 -8.19 24.41
C SER A 600 10.94 -9.51 25.13
N ASP A 601 10.20 -9.81 26.20
CA ASP A 601 10.23 -11.14 26.85
C ASP A 601 9.61 -12.25 25.98
N ALA A 602 8.81 -11.86 24.99
CA ALA A 602 8.13 -12.77 24.07
C ALA A 602 9.09 -13.39 23.04
N ARG A 603 8.66 -14.51 22.46
CA ARG A 603 9.40 -15.23 21.40
C ARG A 603 9.28 -14.56 20.02
N ASP A 604 8.27 -13.72 19.87
CA ASP A 604 7.97 -12.85 18.74
C ASP A 604 7.02 -11.77 19.26
N THR A 605 7.00 -10.60 18.65
CA THR A 605 6.02 -9.53 18.88
C THR A 605 6.04 -8.60 17.65
N ASP A 606 5.22 -7.56 17.62
CA ASP A 606 5.35 -6.52 16.59
C ASP A 606 5.84 -5.20 17.21
N PHE A 607 6.42 -4.32 16.41
CA PHE A 607 6.67 -2.93 16.76
C PHE A 607 6.09 -2.02 15.68
N THR A 608 5.23 -1.09 16.07
CA THR A 608 4.60 -0.08 15.20
C THR A 608 5.18 1.30 15.46
N VAL A 609 5.23 2.12 14.42
CA VAL A 609 5.65 3.53 14.46
C VAL A 609 4.65 4.39 13.72
N LYS A 610 4.30 5.56 14.26
CA LYS A 610 3.37 6.51 13.62
C LYS A 610 3.90 7.93 13.74
N LEU A 611 4.04 8.61 12.61
CA LEU A 611 4.43 10.01 12.52
C LEU A 611 3.17 10.87 12.56
N ILE A 612 3.17 11.88 13.43
CA ILE A 612 2.03 12.75 13.72
C ILE A 612 2.52 14.20 13.64
N ASP A 613 1.73 15.04 12.98
CA ASP A 613 1.83 16.50 13.06
C ASP A 613 0.84 16.98 14.13
N VAL A 614 1.36 17.54 15.22
CA VAL A 614 0.56 17.98 16.37
C VAL A 614 0.24 19.47 16.21
N TYR A 615 -0.97 19.75 15.75
CA TYR A 615 -1.48 21.11 15.58
C TYR A 615 -1.77 21.74 16.94
N PRO A 616 -1.34 22.99 17.20
CA PRO A 616 -1.64 23.69 18.44
C PRO A 616 -3.15 24.01 18.55
N PRO A 617 -3.68 24.22 19.77
CA PRO A 617 -5.06 24.68 19.96
C PRO A 617 -5.36 25.99 19.21
N ASN A 618 -6.50 26.03 18.52
CA ASN A 618 -7.01 27.21 17.83
C ASN A 618 -8.54 27.34 18.07
N PRO A 619 -9.22 28.42 17.60
CA PRO A 619 -10.65 28.62 17.87
C PRO A 619 -11.56 27.49 17.34
N ASP A 620 -11.16 26.84 16.25
CA ASP A 620 -11.91 25.73 15.63
C ASP A 620 -11.63 24.37 16.29
N TYR A 621 -10.42 24.20 16.81
CA TYR A 621 -9.89 22.99 17.42
C TYR A 621 -9.26 23.34 18.78
N PRO A 622 -10.06 23.64 19.83
CA PRO A 622 -9.58 24.15 21.11
C PRO A 622 -8.77 23.14 21.94
N ALA A 623 -8.68 21.89 21.50
CA ALA A 623 -7.84 20.84 22.08
C ALA A 623 -6.61 20.50 21.21
N GLY A 624 -6.38 21.22 20.11
CA GLY A 624 -5.45 20.83 19.05
C GLY A 624 -5.91 19.59 18.28
N VAL A 625 -5.12 19.20 17.28
CA VAL A 625 -5.34 18.00 16.44
C VAL A 625 -4.05 17.19 16.38
N ASP A 626 -4.13 15.90 16.72
CA ASP A 626 -3.03 14.95 16.54
C ASP A 626 -3.15 14.34 15.14
N LEU A 627 -2.71 15.03 14.07
CA LEU A 627 -2.97 14.58 12.71
C LEU A 627 -1.96 13.53 12.25
N ASN A 628 -2.39 12.31 11.89
CA ASN A 628 -1.46 11.31 11.35
C ASN A 628 -0.89 11.73 9.99
N VAL A 629 0.43 11.63 9.83
CA VAL A 629 1.14 11.77 8.55
C VAL A 629 1.28 10.40 7.87
N GLY A 630 1.59 9.37 8.65
CA GLY A 630 1.72 7.99 8.17
C GLY A 630 2.14 7.03 9.29
N ASP A 631 2.06 5.73 9.04
CA ASP A 631 2.49 4.69 9.98
C ASP A 631 3.12 3.47 9.28
N GLY A 632 3.93 2.73 10.03
CA GLY A 632 4.62 1.50 9.62
C GLY A 632 4.72 0.49 10.77
N ILE A 633 5.14 -0.73 10.45
CA ILE A 633 5.26 -1.87 11.38
C ILE A 633 6.50 -2.69 11.04
N VAL A 634 6.99 -3.48 12.01
CA VAL A 634 7.82 -4.66 11.77
C VAL A 634 7.35 -5.79 12.66
N ARG A 635 7.25 -7.01 12.12
CA ARG A 635 7.04 -8.22 12.90
C ARG A 635 8.37 -8.83 13.29
N ALA A 636 8.62 -9.01 14.59
CA ALA A 636 9.97 -9.15 15.14
C ALA A 636 10.75 -10.36 14.62
N ARG A 637 10.06 -11.46 14.27
CA ARG A 637 10.68 -12.63 13.61
C ARG A 637 11.31 -12.31 12.25
N TYR A 638 10.94 -11.20 11.59
CA TYR A 638 11.50 -10.78 10.30
C TYR A 638 12.51 -9.62 10.36
N ARG A 639 12.85 -9.13 11.58
CA ARG A 639 13.75 -7.98 11.79
C ARG A 639 15.12 -8.07 11.09
N GLN A 640 15.58 -9.29 10.78
CA GLN A 640 16.87 -9.55 10.12
C GLN A 640 16.74 -9.91 8.63
N SER A 641 15.55 -10.32 8.18
CA SER A 641 15.31 -10.84 6.83
C SER A 641 13.81 -11.04 6.62
N LEU A 642 13.30 -10.52 5.50
CA LEU A 642 11.93 -10.81 5.05
C LEU A 642 11.83 -12.19 4.37
N LYS A 643 12.94 -12.76 3.89
CA LYS A 643 12.99 -14.07 3.21
C LYS A 643 13.03 -15.27 4.19
N SER A 644 13.16 -15.04 5.50
CA SER A 644 13.40 -16.11 6.47
C SER A 644 13.10 -15.70 7.92
N ALA A 645 12.05 -16.26 8.53
CA ALA A 645 11.69 -15.99 9.93
C ALA A 645 12.74 -16.50 10.95
N ARG A 646 13.09 -15.66 11.92
CA ARG A 646 13.95 -16.00 13.08
C ARG A 646 13.40 -15.37 14.38
N LEU A 647 12.91 -16.21 15.29
CA LEU A 647 12.37 -15.80 16.60
C LEU A 647 13.36 -14.96 17.45
N LEU A 648 12.82 -14.30 18.47
CA LEU A 648 13.60 -13.61 19.50
C LEU A 648 14.27 -14.62 20.45
N ALA A 649 15.51 -14.32 20.83
CA ALA A 649 16.33 -15.16 21.70
C ALA A 649 16.18 -14.83 23.20
N GLY A 650 15.72 -13.62 23.52
CA GLY A 650 15.50 -13.11 24.88
C GLY A 650 15.30 -11.58 24.87
N ALA A 651 15.00 -11.01 26.04
CA ALA A 651 14.56 -9.62 26.20
C ALA A 651 15.63 -8.51 26.04
N GLY A 652 16.84 -8.87 25.61
CA GLY A 652 17.89 -7.88 25.32
C GLY A 652 17.56 -7.01 24.11
N PRO A 653 18.23 -5.85 23.94
CA PRO A 653 18.02 -4.97 22.80
C PRO A 653 18.31 -5.67 21.47
N GLN A 654 17.48 -5.38 20.48
CA GLN A 654 17.63 -5.75 19.07
C GLN A 654 17.39 -4.49 18.23
N GLU A 655 18.16 -4.34 17.13
CA GLU A 655 17.88 -3.31 16.12
C GLU A 655 16.79 -3.78 15.16
N TYR A 656 15.90 -2.86 14.79
CA TYR A 656 14.85 -3.03 13.80
C TYR A 656 14.86 -1.83 12.84
N THR A 657 14.76 -2.08 11.54
CA THR A 657 14.43 -1.04 10.56
C THR A 657 12.93 -1.11 10.25
N ILE A 658 12.24 0.03 10.38
CA ILE A 658 10.85 0.19 9.94
C ILE A 658 10.84 1.32 8.92
N GLU A 659 10.57 1.02 7.64
CA GLU A 659 10.23 2.06 6.67
C GLU A 659 8.74 2.39 6.81
N MET A 660 8.40 3.64 6.55
CA MET A 660 7.04 4.13 6.50
C MET A 660 6.74 4.59 5.07
N TYR A 661 5.46 4.77 4.76
CA TYR A 661 5.10 5.36 3.47
C TYR A 661 5.73 6.77 3.32
N PRO A 662 6.23 7.13 2.12
CA PRO A 662 6.85 8.44 1.90
C PRO A 662 5.84 9.57 2.04
N THR A 663 6.33 10.77 2.31
CA THR A 663 5.48 11.97 2.46
C THR A 663 6.12 13.21 1.84
N SER A 664 5.35 14.29 1.74
CA SER A 664 5.81 15.67 1.51
C SER A 664 4.94 16.62 2.32
N LEU A 665 5.46 17.08 3.45
CA LEU A 665 4.72 17.87 4.44
C LEU A 665 5.59 18.98 5.03
N ILE A 666 5.04 20.18 5.12
CA ILE A 666 5.55 21.27 5.95
C ILE A 666 4.90 21.16 7.34
N PHE A 667 5.67 20.76 8.34
CA PHE A 667 5.26 20.91 9.74
C PHE A 667 5.31 22.39 10.10
N GLY A 668 4.17 22.96 10.49
CA GLY A 668 4.03 24.40 10.72
C GLY A 668 4.75 24.91 11.97
N ARG A 669 5.15 26.17 11.97
CA ARG A 669 5.61 26.90 13.15
C ARG A 669 4.60 26.78 14.28
N GLY A 670 5.05 26.37 15.46
CA GLY A 670 4.20 26.10 16.64
C GLY A 670 3.61 24.69 16.71
N HIS A 671 3.65 23.91 15.62
CA HIS A 671 3.30 22.48 15.65
C HIS A 671 4.40 21.68 16.34
N ARG A 672 4.19 20.36 16.51
CA ARG A 672 5.25 19.42 16.93
C ARG A 672 5.34 18.23 16.01
N ILE A 673 6.57 17.78 15.77
CA ILE A 673 6.84 16.48 15.17
C ILE A 673 6.75 15.44 16.29
N ARG A 674 5.83 14.48 16.17
CA ARG A 674 5.62 13.42 17.15
C ARG A 674 5.74 12.05 16.50
N LEU A 675 6.47 11.15 17.17
CA LEU A 675 6.58 9.74 16.82
C LEU A 675 5.97 8.91 17.96
N ASP A 676 4.88 8.22 17.68
CA ASP A 676 4.30 7.23 18.58
C ASP A 676 4.88 5.84 18.28
N ILE A 677 5.19 5.07 19.32
CA ILE A 677 5.62 3.67 19.23
C ILE A 677 4.67 2.77 20.02
N SER A 678 4.31 1.64 19.45
CA SER A 678 3.54 0.58 20.12
C SER A 678 3.93 -0.80 19.58
N SER A 679 3.11 -1.82 19.88
CA SER A 679 3.21 -3.18 19.35
C SER A 679 1.97 -3.65 18.59
N SER A 680 1.08 -2.70 18.23
CA SER A 680 -0.06 -2.98 17.35
C SER A 680 -0.53 -1.73 16.61
N ASN A 681 -1.27 -1.96 15.52
CA ASN A 681 -2.10 -0.98 14.82
C ASN A 681 -3.21 -1.77 14.10
N PHE A 682 -4.25 -2.14 14.85
CA PHE A 682 -5.30 -3.05 14.40
C PHE A 682 -6.60 -2.27 14.10
N PRO A 683 -7.26 -2.49 12.95
CA PRO A 683 -7.10 -3.61 12.04
C PRO A 683 -6.32 -3.28 10.76
N ARG A 684 -5.42 -2.28 10.73
CA ARG A 684 -4.51 -2.13 9.57
C ARG A 684 -3.67 -3.40 9.38
N PHE A 685 -3.10 -3.92 10.46
CA PHE A 685 -2.33 -5.16 10.48
C PHE A 685 -3.00 -6.26 11.33
N ASP A 686 -2.64 -7.53 11.08
CA ASP A 686 -2.98 -8.65 11.95
C ASP A 686 -2.24 -8.56 13.30
N ILE A 687 -2.88 -9.03 14.39
CA ILE A 687 -2.34 -8.90 15.75
C ILE A 687 -1.32 -10.01 16.01
N ASN A 688 -0.11 -9.65 16.46
CA ASN A 688 0.86 -10.65 16.92
C ASN A 688 0.38 -11.30 18.23
N PRO A 689 0.32 -12.64 18.32
CA PRO A 689 -0.10 -13.34 19.53
C PRO A 689 0.96 -13.41 20.63
N ASN A 690 2.18 -12.92 20.38
CA ASN A 690 3.35 -12.97 21.25
C ASN A 690 3.85 -14.38 21.63
N THR A 691 3.36 -15.43 20.93
CA THR A 691 3.70 -16.82 21.22
C THR A 691 4.90 -17.35 20.43
N GLY A 692 5.24 -16.74 19.29
CA GLY A 692 6.19 -17.29 18.32
C GLY A 692 5.67 -18.51 17.53
N GLU A 693 4.37 -18.84 17.65
CA GLU A 693 3.72 -19.90 16.88
C GLU A 693 3.65 -19.55 15.36
N PRO A 694 3.40 -20.52 14.46
CA PRO A 694 3.21 -20.28 13.04
C PRO A 694 2.07 -19.29 12.75
N LEU A 695 2.25 -18.44 11.74
CA LEU A 695 1.24 -17.47 11.33
C LEU A 695 -0.03 -18.16 10.85
N GLY A 696 -1.19 -17.53 11.08
CA GLY A 696 -2.50 -18.10 10.73
C GLY A 696 -2.92 -19.35 11.52
N GLN A 697 -2.19 -19.74 12.58
CA GLN A 697 -2.40 -21.00 13.30
C GLN A 697 -2.38 -20.89 14.83
N SER A 698 -1.96 -19.76 15.39
CA SER A 698 -1.91 -19.53 16.84
C SER A 698 -3.28 -19.66 17.50
N ARG A 699 -3.33 -20.38 18.62
CA ARG A 699 -4.55 -20.59 19.43
C ARG A 699 -4.44 -20.01 20.85
N ARG A 700 -3.34 -19.31 21.11
CA ARG A 700 -2.95 -18.79 22.43
C ARG A 700 -2.44 -17.38 22.25
N TRP A 701 -2.56 -16.60 23.33
CA TRP A 701 -2.13 -15.21 23.40
C TRP A 701 -1.25 -15.04 24.63
N LYS A 702 -0.27 -14.16 24.56
CA LYS A 702 0.51 -13.71 25.73
C LYS A 702 0.52 -12.19 25.77
N VAL A 703 0.52 -11.64 26.99
CA VAL A 703 1.05 -10.28 27.19
C VAL A 703 2.56 -10.35 26.93
N ALA A 704 3.12 -9.35 26.27
CA ALA A 704 4.56 -9.19 26.11
C ALA A 704 5.02 -7.94 26.86
N GLU A 705 6.08 -8.08 27.66
CA GLU A 705 6.75 -6.95 28.30
C GLU A 705 7.83 -6.43 27.34
N ASN A 706 7.52 -5.32 26.68
CA ASN A 706 8.31 -4.72 25.61
C ASN A 706 9.04 -3.47 26.13
N ALA A 707 10.21 -3.17 25.56
CA ALA A 707 11.01 -2.02 25.99
C ALA A 707 11.68 -1.31 24.81
N VAL A 708 11.61 0.02 24.76
CA VAL A 708 12.31 0.86 23.77
C VAL A 708 13.55 1.48 24.40
N TYR A 709 14.69 1.27 23.77
CA TYR A 709 15.99 1.79 24.20
C TYR A 709 16.27 3.12 23.50
N HIS A 710 16.85 4.07 24.23
CA HIS A 710 17.14 5.43 23.77
C HIS A 710 18.39 5.98 24.47
N ASP A 711 19.42 5.14 24.56
CA ASP A 711 20.73 5.47 25.14
C ASP A 711 21.82 5.59 24.04
N PRO A 712 23.05 6.03 24.36
CA PRO A 712 24.09 6.27 23.35
C PRO A 712 24.55 5.03 22.57
N ALA A 713 24.42 3.82 23.13
CA ALA A 713 24.74 2.56 22.45
C ALA A 713 23.55 2.03 21.64
N HIS A 714 22.33 2.41 22.03
CA HIS A 714 21.07 2.02 21.37
C HIS A 714 20.28 3.25 20.88
N PRO A 715 20.82 4.07 19.96
CA PRO A 715 20.25 5.37 19.60
C PRO A 715 19.06 5.24 18.63
N SER A 716 17.90 4.87 19.16
CA SER A 716 16.62 4.87 18.44
C SER A 716 16.30 6.24 17.87
N ARG A 717 15.87 6.28 16.61
CA ARG A 717 15.67 7.52 15.84
C ARG A 717 14.74 7.32 14.65
N ILE A 718 14.03 8.38 14.27
CA ILE A 718 13.53 8.55 12.90
C ILE A 718 14.52 9.39 12.11
N VAL A 719 14.77 9.04 10.84
CA VAL A 719 15.50 9.89 9.90
C VAL A 719 14.49 10.69 9.10
N LEU A 720 14.50 12.02 9.29
CA LEU A 720 13.63 12.94 8.57
C LEU A 720 14.34 13.44 7.29
N PRO A 721 13.76 13.27 6.10
CA PRO A 721 14.27 13.87 4.86
C PRO A 721 13.91 15.37 4.82
N ILE A 722 14.66 16.18 5.56
CA ILE A 722 14.42 17.63 5.64
C ILE A 722 14.82 18.28 4.32
N ILE A 723 13.96 19.13 3.75
CA ILE A 723 14.29 19.93 2.57
C ILE A 723 14.70 21.34 3.02
N PRO A 724 15.95 21.78 2.76
CA PRO A 724 16.36 23.15 3.02
C PRO A 724 15.50 24.14 2.21
N PRO A 725 15.21 25.33 2.75
CA PRO A 725 14.70 26.43 1.95
C PRO A 725 15.58 26.64 0.71
N ALA A 726 14.96 26.82 -0.45
CA ALA A 726 15.71 27.17 -1.65
C ALA A 726 16.42 28.52 -1.43
N ASN A 727 17.74 28.54 -1.61
CA ASN A 727 18.50 29.79 -1.68
C ASN A 727 17.87 30.65 -2.80
N ARG A 728 17.34 31.82 -2.42
CA ARG A 728 16.74 32.80 -3.33
C ARG A 728 17.81 33.69 -3.96
#